data_AF-A0AA38XEB3-F1
#
_entry.id   AF-A0AA38XEB3-F1
#
_cell.length_a   1.000
_cell.length_b   1.000
_cell.length_c   1.000
_cell.angle_alpha   90.00
_cell.angle_beta   90.00
_cell.angle_gamma   90.00
#
_symmetry.space_group_name_H-M   'P 1'
#
loop_
_entity.id
_entity.type
_entity.pdbx_description
1 polymer ?
#
loop_
_entity_poly.entity_id
_entity_poly.type
_entity_poly.pdbx_seq_one_letter_code
_entity_poly.pdbx_strand_id
1 'polypeptide(L)'
;MPYATALPLHPQGPPMNLVLYGIDRELLPRLAAKLPPATALHWQDSGEPTSAQDLQRGPQNLVLLDFRPEHASASTVLAQQLQQTQPDLTLVAVGATSAGQVEGVVMALRAGLRDVLDLDSDNTGIEAALRRALSPRSAASAQQAHKARLIVLLGVRAGVGTSTLAAHLSVLAQQTHTLAQGEAAVRDGLLMDLAQPAGDLALYLNLDSRFHYEDALRNASRIDATLARTAMARHPSGLVLLDRASGSDALPPSDPGALLQRLRGVFASVLCDAGGCPLRQLPPLLLEQADEIWLVADASIATLVSLDHALKHLSGQRDREKRLQLLINRHDDNSGMSPEQIARRFELPLLATLPERPRVRAAASHGHLLLQDAPRDPYLRALAPLVQRLDPAACPVQAHGLRERLALALVTPFPHVVARNPVPEHAPGSLPFAQTEQYQKVLSAAHEHLLNSIEDERIDIDSWAPDTIARWVEVQTVSFIQEWRIPINEEEMQVVAEGLVKELTGFGPLDDLLHDPTIEDILINGFKDVHVSQGGQLKRAPQRFTDDTHLLRILRRIIAPLGRRLDDSNPMVDARLPNGGRLNAIISPLAVDGPMVSIRKFRKDPFTPDELLAKGTFDAPMQALLKAMVLGRCNILVSGGTSSGKTSLLNALASYVPANERVITVEDTAELSLNHPHVVRLESRIGGAEGQGAVSIRDLVRNSLRMRPDRIVVGEVRGAEVLEMLQAMNTGHDGSMATIHANSPRDCLYRIEMLAGFAGFQGSEDSLRRQIASAIDFIVQISRLGSGRRVLVSITEITGVSDNLITTQEMFRHEVQIDGSGKEIDRWIGLGFQPHSHKLEPFRQLLRESLTGLLLGVLSIVSVLLALAVWLWGTASTRQQRQASLQHAEQQLARGTGAGANTATDAARQAPLPPPGRRPLPWDGQLQRAGLTPGWKLPLLMLLPGIALSAFAVLRLGTAWMFPLTLLLYLLGCWLWLMRRTGKLQAQLLHQLPDFLDNLVRLTALGNSLQAAFQVASVQTNAPLRGLLDTTVRYARGGMDLDRALSLAAQPYRMDVLKVLAVVMGVSVRIGGRADQILQRMGDFMRDLEQAQQELAATTSETRMSAWVLGLLPPASAVLMAISSPEFFQPVLHDPLGHKILLIALCMELTGAFLLYRLAKSL
;
A
#
# COMPACT_ATOMS: atom_id res chain seq x y z
N MET A 1 -35.03 2.92 -58.49
CA MET A 1 -35.37 4.26 -59.02
C MET A 1 -35.91 5.07 -57.86
N PRO A 2 -35.47 6.32 -57.61
CA PRO A 2 -35.04 7.30 -58.62
C PRO A 2 -33.56 7.73 -58.53
N TYR A 3 -33.13 8.33 -59.65
CA TYR A 3 -31.82 8.90 -59.97
C TYR A 3 -31.66 10.33 -59.42
N ALA A 4 -30.40 10.76 -59.20
CA ALA A 4 -29.96 12.13 -59.46
C ALA A 4 -28.47 12.16 -59.90
N THR A 5 -28.29 12.09 -61.22
CA THR A 5 -27.28 12.73 -62.09
C THR A 5 -25.84 13.01 -61.61
N ALA A 6 -24.91 12.30 -62.26
CA ALA A 6 -23.49 12.62 -62.42
C ALA A 6 -23.26 13.79 -63.41
N LEU A 7 -22.17 14.53 -63.20
CA LEU A 7 -21.51 15.41 -64.17
C LEU A 7 -20.27 14.68 -64.72
N PRO A 8 -20.05 14.56 -66.04
CA PRO A 8 -18.85 13.94 -66.60
C PRO A 8 -17.79 14.99 -66.96
N LEU A 9 -16.50 14.60 -67.01
CA LEU A 9 -15.61 14.80 -68.18
C LEU A 9 -14.15 14.27 -67.96
N HIS A 10 -13.86 13.16 -68.67
CA HIS A 10 -12.63 12.81 -69.41
C HIS A 10 -11.30 12.37 -68.70
N PRO A 11 -10.43 11.58 -69.40
CA PRO A 11 -10.40 10.12 -69.26
C PRO A 11 -9.01 9.57 -68.85
N GLN A 12 -8.95 8.28 -68.48
CA GLN A 12 -7.79 7.38 -68.31
C GLN A 12 -7.63 6.74 -66.91
N GLY A 13 -8.75 6.38 -66.28
CA GLY A 13 -8.79 5.37 -65.22
C GLY A 13 -10.20 4.77 -65.13
N PRO A 14 -10.36 3.48 -64.75
CA PRO A 14 -11.69 2.93 -64.49
C PRO A 14 -12.36 3.74 -63.35
N PRO A 15 -13.69 4.02 -63.42
CA PRO A 15 -14.38 4.74 -62.36
C PRO A 15 -14.29 3.95 -61.04
N MET A 16 -13.69 4.56 -60.01
CA MET A 16 -13.63 3.97 -58.67
C MET A 16 -14.93 4.29 -57.92
N ASN A 17 -15.74 3.25 -57.68
CA ASN A 17 -16.87 3.33 -56.76
C ASN A 17 -16.38 3.00 -55.35
N LEU A 18 -16.41 4.00 -54.46
CA LEU A 18 -16.03 3.87 -53.05
C LEU A 18 -17.29 3.96 -52.20
N VAL A 19 -17.43 3.08 -51.22
CA VAL A 19 -18.47 3.21 -50.18
C VAL A 19 -17.80 3.55 -48.87
N LEU A 20 -18.19 4.68 -48.27
CA LEU A 20 -17.85 5.08 -46.91
C LEU A 20 -18.94 4.59 -45.95
N TYR A 21 -18.55 3.66 -45.09
CA TYR A 21 -19.35 3.22 -43.95
C TYR A 21 -18.93 4.02 -42.71
N GLY A 22 -19.86 4.83 -42.20
CA GLY A 22 -19.64 5.65 -41.01
C GLY A 22 -20.96 6.04 -40.37
N ILE A 23 -20.92 6.27 -39.05
CA ILE A 23 -22.10 6.61 -38.24
C ILE A 23 -22.65 8.00 -38.60
N ASP A 24 -21.79 8.90 -39.10
CA ASP A 24 -22.15 10.28 -39.44
C ASP A 24 -21.75 10.65 -40.88
N ARG A 25 -22.51 11.58 -41.49
CA ARG A 25 -22.28 12.14 -42.83
C ARG A 25 -21.20 13.23 -42.88
N GLU A 26 -20.74 13.75 -41.74
CA GLU A 26 -19.77 14.86 -41.67
C GLU A 26 -18.44 14.59 -42.38
N LEU A 27 -18.02 13.33 -42.46
CA LEU A 27 -16.74 12.94 -43.07
C LEU A 27 -16.78 12.93 -44.60
N LEU A 28 -17.98 12.83 -45.18
CA LEU A 28 -18.22 12.75 -46.63
C LEU A 28 -17.68 13.96 -47.40
N PRO A 29 -17.99 15.23 -47.06
CA PRO A 29 -17.48 16.39 -47.79
C PRO A 29 -15.96 16.56 -47.66
N ARG A 30 -15.38 16.21 -46.50
CA ARG A 30 -13.92 16.31 -46.27
C ARG A 30 -13.13 15.31 -47.10
N LEU A 31 -13.60 14.06 -47.16
CA LEU A 31 -12.98 13.03 -47.98
C LEU A 31 -13.21 13.30 -49.47
N ALA A 32 -14.42 13.72 -49.87
CA ALA A 32 -14.73 14.07 -51.26
C ALA A 32 -13.84 15.20 -51.80
N ALA A 33 -13.47 16.18 -50.96
CA ALA A 33 -12.57 17.27 -51.36
C ALA A 33 -11.12 16.81 -51.61
N LYS A 34 -10.71 15.67 -51.05
CA LYS A 34 -9.34 15.12 -51.18
C LYS A 34 -9.23 13.96 -52.17
N LEU A 35 -10.36 13.44 -52.67
CA LEU A 35 -10.38 12.36 -53.66
C LEU A 35 -10.19 12.88 -55.09
N PRO A 36 -9.62 12.06 -56.00
CA PRO A 36 -9.54 12.42 -57.41
C PRO A 36 -10.93 12.67 -58.03
N PRO A 37 -11.08 13.64 -58.95
CA PRO A 37 -12.38 14.07 -59.50
C PRO A 37 -13.17 12.98 -60.25
N ALA A 38 -12.55 11.84 -60.57
CA ALA A 38 -13.18 10.69 -61.23
C ALA A 38 -13.69 9.60 -60.26
N THR A 39 -13.83 9.90 -58.97
CA THR A 39 -14.18 8.95 -57.91
C THR A 39 -15.62 9.16 -57.43
N ALA A 40 -16.47 8.13 -57.51
CA ALA A 40 -17.83 8.19 -56.96
C ALA A 40 -17.81 7.67 -55.51
N LEU A 41 -18.07 8.56 -54.54
CA LEU A 41 -18.11 8.23 -53.11
C LEU A 41 -19.57 8.15 -52.63
N HIS A 42 -19.98 6.96 -52.20
CA HIS A 42 -21.31 6.70 -51.64
C HIS A 42 -21.20 6.57 -50.11
N TRP A 43 -22.10 7.19 -49.37
CA TRP A 43 -22.17 7.03 -47.91
C TRP A 43 -23.27 6.05 -47.53
N GLN A 44 -22.99 5.17 -46.58
CA GLN A 44 -23.96 4.25 -46.00
C GLN A 44 -23.84 4.23 -44.47
N ASP A 45 -24.98 4.26 -43.79
CA ASP A 45 -25.04 4.28 -42.33
C ASP A 45 -24.64 2.91 -41.75
N SER A 46 -23.62 2.91 -40.90
CA SER A 46 -23.11 1.72 -40.21
C SER A 46 -23.94 1.28 -38.99
N GLY A 47 -24.90 2.08 -38.53
CA GLY A 47 -25.74 1.80 -37.35
C GLY A 47 -26.99 0.94 -37.61
N GLU A 48 -27.40 0.76 -38.88
CA GLU A 48 -28.59 -0.03 -39.24
C GLU A 48 -28.24 -1.46 -39.68
N PRO A 49 -28.91 -2.51 -39.16
CA PRO A 49 -28.61 -3.92 -39.45
C PRO A 49 -28.93 -4.35 -40.90
N THR A 50 -29.71 -3.56 -41.64
CA THR A 50 -30.05 -3.75 -43.06
C THR A 50 -28.89 -3.46 -44.01
N SER A 51 -27.87 -2.72 -43.57
CA SER A 51 -26.76 -2.23 -44.40
C SER A 51 -25.88 -3.34 -45.00
N ALA A 52 -25.64 -4.42 -44.25
CA ALA A 52 -24.84 -5.57 -44.72
C ALA A 52 -25.51 -6.37 -45.87
N GLN A 53 -26.84 -6.32 -46.01
CA GLN A 53 -27.57 -7.01 -47.08
C GLN A 53 -27.56 -6.24 -48.41
N ASP A 54 -27.47 -4.91 -48.37
CA ASP A 54 -27.44 -4.05 -49.57
C ASP A 54 -26.12 -4.12 -50.35
N LEU A 55 -25.03 -4.54 -49.68
CA LEU A 55 -23.72 -4.83 -50.29
C LEU A 55 -23.77 -6.01 -51.29
N GLN A 56 -24.87 -6.78 -51.34
CA GLN A 56 -25.03 -7.91 -52.27
C GLN A 56 -25.42 -7.51 -53.71
N ARG A 57 -25.68 -6.22 -54.00
CA ARG A 57 -26.27 -5.80 -55.29
C ARG A 57 -25.46 -4.77 -56.11
N GLY A 58 -24.16 -4.59 -55.86
CA GLY A 58 -23.33 -3.65 -56.63
C GLY A 58 -21.94 -4.18 -57.00
N PRO A 59 -21.34 -3.74 -58.12
CA PRO A 59 -19.99 -4.10 -58.52
C PRO A 59 -18.98 -3.18 -57.81
N GLN A 60 -18.72 -3.40 -56.52
CA GLN A 60 -17.84 -2.52 -55.74
C GLN A 60 -16.71 -3.31 -55.08
N ASN A 61 -15.47 -2.83 -55.25
CA ASN A 61 -14.24 -3.55 -54.89
C ASN A 61 -13.50 -2.95 -53.67
N LEU A 62 -13.99 -1.89 -53.02
CA LEU A 62 -13.30 -1.23 -51.90
C LEU A 62 -14.26 -0.49 -50.95
N VAL A 63 -14.16 -0.76 -49.65
CA VAL A 63 -14.98 -0.15 -48.58
C VAL A 63 -14.10 0.62 -47.61
N LEU A 64 -14.52 1.85 -47.30
CA LEU A 64 -13.88 2.75 -46.36
C LEU A 64 -14.60 2.72 -45.02
N LEU A 65 -13.87 2.53 -43.92
CA LEU A 65 -14.42 2.48 -42.56
C LEU A 65 -13.87 3.63 -41.71
N ASP A 66 -14.74 4.35 -41.00
CA ASP A 66 -14.33 5.46 -40.12
C ASP A 66 -13.68 4.95 -38.83
N PHE A 67 -12.38 5.19 -38.69
CA PHE A 67 -11.55 4.80 -37.56
C PHE A 67 -11.09 6.02 -36.73
N ARG A 68 -11.80 7.15 -36.76
CA ARG A 68 -11.60 8.19 -35.73
C ARG A 68 -11.90 7.62 -34.33
N PRO A 69 -11.27 8.12 -33.25
CA PRO A 69 -11.36 7.52 -31.91
C PRO A 69 -12.79 7.25 -31.42
N GLU A 70 -13.71 8.15 -31.75
CA GLU A 70 -15.14 8.09 -31.44
C GLU A 70 -15.87 6.89 -32.09
N HIS A 71 -15.41 6.42 -33.25
CA HIS A 71 -16.07 5.39 -34.06
C HIS A 71 -15.25 4.09 -34.23
N ALA A 72 -13.96 4.10 -33.87
CA ALA A 72 -13.03 3.00 -34.10
C ALA A 72 -13.48 1.65 -33.50
N SER A 73 -14.13 1.65 -32.33
CA SER A 73 -14.65 0.41 -31.71
C SER A 73 -15.78 -0.22 -32.52
N ALA A 74 -16.74 0.58 -33.00
CA ALA A 74 -17.85 0.09 -33.83
C ALA A 74 -17.35 -0.39 -35.20
N SER A 75 -16.45 0.37 -35.82
CA SER A 75 -15.83 0.02 -37.11
C SER A 75 -14.95 -1.23 -37.03
N THR A 76 -14.34 -1.52 -35.88
CA THR A 76 -13.61 -2.78 -35.62
C THR A 76 -14.54 -3.98 -35.69
N VAL A 77 -15.70 -3.92 -35.02
CA VAL A 77 -16.70 -5.00 -35.01
C VAL A 77 -17.25 -5.23 -36.43
N LEU A 78 -17.57 -4.15 -37.12
CA LEU A 78 -18.06 -4.21 -38.50
C LEU A 78 -17.00 -4.79 -39.45
N ALA A 79 -15.74 -4.38 -39.33
CA ALA A 79 -14.65 -4.91 -40.14
C ALA A 79 -14.47 -6.42 -39.95
N GLN A 80 -14.53 -6.91 -38.70
CA GLN A 80 -14.44 -8.33 -38.40
C GLN A 80 -15.61 -9.13 -38.99
N GLN A 81 -16.83 -8.60 -38.92
CA GLN A 81 -18.02 -9.22 -39.52
C GLN A 81 -17.94 -9.25 -41.05
N LEU A 82 -17.51 -8.16 -41.69
CA LEU A 82 -17.35 -8.08 -43.14
C LEU A 82 -16.25 -9.00 -43.65
N GLN A 83 -15.12 -9.12 -42.93
CA GLN A 83 -14.06 -10.06 -43.29
C GLN A 83 -14.48 -11.52 -43.14
N GLN A 84 -15.32 -11.85 -42.15
CA GLN A 84 -15.86 -13.21 -41.97
C GLN A 84 -16.88 -13.59 -43.05
N THR A 85 -17.70 -12.63 -43.50
CA THR A 85 -18.78 -12.87 -44.45
C THR A 85 -18.35 -12.68 -45.92
N GLN A 86 -17.39 -11.80 -46.18
CA GLN A 86 -16.87 -11.46 -47.51
C GLN A 86 -15.33 -11.28 -47.47
N PRO A 87 -14.56 -12.38 -47.46
CA PRO A 87 -13.10 -12.34 -47.31
C PRO A 87 -12.37 -11.67 -48.50
N ASP A 88 -13.01 -11.59 -49.67
CA ASP A 88 -12.46 -10.95 -50.87
C ASP A 88 -12.69 -9.42 -50.91
N LEU A 89 -13.44 -8.87 -49.95
CA LEU A 89 -13.74 -7.44 -49.85
C LEU A 89 -12.53 -6.66 -49.33
N THR A 90 -12.07 -5.66 -50.09
CA THR A 90 -10.97 -4.78 -49.63
C THR A 90 -11.50 -3.72 -48.68
N LEU A 91 -11.10 -3.81 -47.39
CA LEU A 91 -11.43 -2.82 -46.35
C LEU A 91 -10.25 -1.88 -46.11
N VAL A 92 -10.51 -0.57 -46.10
CA VAL A 92 -9.51 0.48 -45.85
C VAL A 92 -10.02 1.40 -44.75
N ALA A 93 -9.16 1.74 -43.81
CA ALA A 93 -9.54 2.60 -42.68
C ALA A 93 -9.44 4.07 -43.10
N VAL A 94 -10.24 4.94 -42.51
CA VAL A 94 -10.13 6.40 -42.65
C VAL A 94 -9.97 7.00 -41.26
N GLY A 95 -8.91 7.78 -41.06
CA GLY A 95 -8.62 8.39 -39.76
C GLY A 95 -7.68 9.58 -39.91
N ALA A 96 -7.25 10.17 -38.80
CA ALA A 96 -6.25 11.23 -38.79
C ALA A 96 -5.02 10.79 -37.98
N THR A 97 -3.81 11.18 -38.40
CA THR A 97 -2.54 10.80 -37.73
C THR A 97 -2.02 11.86 -36.75
N SER A 98 -2.76 12.95 -36.53
CA SER A 98 -2.41 13.98 -35.54
C SER A 98 -2.31 13.44 -34.10
N ALA A 99 -1.46 14.09 -33.30
CA ALA A 99 -1.17 13.70 -31.92
C ALA A 99 -2.46 13.57 -31.09
N GLY A 100 -2.82 12.32 -30.74
CA GLY A 100 -4.04 11.98 -30.00
C GLY A 100 -5.01 11.05 -30.74
N GLN A 101 -4.86 10.81 -32.05
CA GLN A 101 -5.78 9.97 -32.84
C GLN A 101 -5.18 8.63 -33.34
N VAL A 102 -3.94 8.31 -32.95
CA VAL A 102 -3.19 7.09 -33.34
C VAL A 102 -3.90 5.79 -32.91
N GLU A 103 -4.71 5.84 -31.86
CA GLU A 103 -5.47 4.69 -31.35
C GLU A 103 -6.39 4.07 -32.42
N GLY A 104 -7.03 4.92 -33.23
CA GLY A 104 -7.87 4.48 -34.34
C GLY A 104 -7.10 3.71 -35.42
N VAL A 105 -5.88 4.16 -35.73
CA VAL A 105 -4.99 3.51 -36.70
C VAL A 105 -4.55 2.13 -36.18
N VAL A 106 -4.17 2.03 -34.91
CA VAL A 106 -3.78 0.76 -34.28
C VAL A 106 -4.96 -0.21 -34.22
N MET A 107 -6.17 0.28 -33.90
CA MET A 107 -7.39 -0.54 -33.92
C MET A 107 -7.73 -1.04 -35.32
N ALA A 108 -7.58 -0.20 -36.36
CA ALA A 108 -7.77 -0.61 -37.75
C ALA A 108 -6.81 -1.72 -38.16
N LEU A 109 -5.54 -1.61 -37.75
CA LEU A 109 -4.53 -2.62 -38.02
C LEU A 109 -4.83 -3.93 -37.28
N ARG A 110 -5.23 -3.86 -36.00
CA ARG A 110 -5.68 -5.03 -35.22
C ARG A 110 -6.94 -5.68 -35.80
N ALA A 111 -7.81 -4.90 -36.44
CA ALA A 111 -9.00 -5.38 -37.15
C ALA A 111 -8.70 -5.94 -38.55
N GLY A 112 -7.43 -5.97 -38.98
CA GLY A 112 -7.03 -6.62 -40.23
C GLY A 112 -7.25 -5.80 -41.51
N LEU A 113 -7.59 -4.51 -41.41
CA LEU A 113 -7.80 -3.63 -42.58
C LEU A 113 -6.53 -3.48 -43.44
N ARG A 114 -6.71 -3.15 -44.73
CA ARG A 114 -5.67 -3.26 -45.76
C ARG A 114 -4.71 -2.08 -45.80
N ASP A 115 -5.21 -0.86 -45.65
CA ASP A 115 -4.43 0.39 -45.58
C ASP A 115 -5.23 1.41 -44.75
N VAL A 116 -4.61 2.54 -44.40
CA VAL A 116 -5.26 3.65 -43.68
C VAL A 116 -5.12 4.93 -44.51
N LEU A 117 -6.25 5.55 -44.82
CA LEU A 117 -6.32 6.87 -45.41
C LEU A 117 -6.21 7.91 -44.30
N ASP A 118 -5.07 8.58 -44.26
CA ASP A 118 -4.84 9.71 -43.38
C ASP A 118 -5.49 10.98 -43.95
N LEU A 119 -6.50 11.48 -43.25
CA LEU A 119 -7.21 12.71 -43.58
C LEU A 119 -6.34 13.96 -43.40
N ASP A 120 -5.22 13.89 -42.68
CA ASP A 120 -4.29 15.01 -42.53
C ASP A 120 -3.22 15.03 -43.65
N SER A 121 -3.10 13.94 -44.42
CA SER A 121 -2.19 13.83 -45.57
C SER A 121 -2.61 14.73 -46.73
N ASP A 122 -1.64 15.11 -47.56
CA ASP A 122 -1.87 15.76 -48.85
C ASP A 122 -2.58 14.84 -49.85
N ASN A 123 -3.15 15.42 -50.91
CA ASN A 123 -3.91 14.68 -51.92
C ASN A 123 -3.08 13.58 -52.60
N THR A 124 -1.76 13.78 -52.73
CA THR A 124 -0.82 12.80 -53.27
C THR A 124 -0.66 11.58 -52.36
N GLY A 125 -0.61 11.76 -51.05
CA GLY A 125 -0.54 10.67 -50.08
C GLY A 125 -1.83 9.85 -50.01
N ILE A 126 -2.99 10.49 -50.15
CA ILE A 126 -4.29 9.81 -50.22
C ILE A 126 -4.42 9.00 -51.51
N GLU A 127 -4.01 9.57 -52.65
CA GLU A 127 -4.01 8.84 -53.92
C GLU A 127 -3.06 7.63 -53.90
N ALA A 128 -1.89 7.76 -53.27
CA ALA A 128 -0.94 6.67 -53.11
C ALA A 128 -1.50 5.53 -52.26
N ALA A 129 -2.17 5.83 -51.14
CA ALA A 129 -2.80 4.84 -50.28
C ALA A 129 -3.95 4.09 -50.98
N LEU A 130 -4.79 4.78 -51.74
CA LEU A 130 -5.83 4.15 -52.56
C LEU A 130 -5.26 3.22 -53.63
N ARG A 131 -4.20 3.65 -54.33
CA ARG A 131 -3.53 2.81 -55.33
C ARG A 131 -2.89 1.56 -54.71
N ARG A 132 -2.27 1.67 -53.53
CA ARG A 132 -1.75 0.51 -52.78
C ARG A 132 -2.86 -0.46 -52.40
N ALA A 133 -3.97 0.06 -51.88
CA ALA A 133 -5.13 -0.75 -51.50
C ALA A 133 -5.79 -1.45 -52.70
N LEU A 134 -5.70 -0.92 -53.92
CA LEU A 134 -6.32 -1.51 -55.11
C LEU A 134 -5.39 -2.42 -55.94
N SER A 135 -4.08 -2.41 -55.69
CA SER A 135 -3.14 -3.29 -56.38
C SER A 135 -3.41 -4.78 -56.06
N PRO A 136 -3.46 -5.72 -57.04
CA PRO A 136 -3.55 -7.16 -56.71
C PRO A 136 -2.33 -7.61 -55.90
N ARG A 137 -2.42 -8.74 -55.17
CA ARG A 137 -1.30 -9.41 -54.46
C ARG A 137 -0.17 -9.77 -55.44
N SER A 138 0.51 -8.77 -55.97
CA SER A 138 1.79 -8.91 -56.61
C SER A 138 2.80 -8.91 -55.48
N ALA A 139 3.61 -9.97 -55.44
CA ALA A 139 4.90 -9.95 -54.78
C ALA A 139 5.69 -8.77 -55.37
N ALA A 140 5.51 -7.58 -54.79
CA ALA A 140 6.13 -6.36 -55.25
C ALA A 140 7.63 -6.46 -54.94
N SER A 141 8.34 -6.78 -56.03
CA SER A 141 9.72 -6.41 -56.33
C SER A 141 10.74 -6.64 -55.23
N ALA A 142 11.45 -7.76 -55.38
CA ALA A 142 12.86 -7.88 -55.03
C ALA A 142 13.69 -6.81 -55.77
N GLN A 143 13.56 -5.54 -55.37
CA GLN A 143 14.61 -4.55 -55.54
C GLN A 143 15.61 -4.80 -54.41
N GLN A 144 16.85 -5.14 -54.79
CA GLN A 144 18.01 -5.43 -53.95
C GLN A 144 17.95 -4.70 -52.60
N ALA A 145 17.35 -5.34 -51.60
CA ALA A 145 17.03 -4.69 -50.34
C ALA A 145 18.29 -4.68 -49.49
N HIS A 146 18.80 -3.48 -49.23
CA HIS A 146 19.77 -3.18 -48.19
C HIS A 146 19.44 -3.98 -46.93
N LYS A 147 20.26 -4.99 -46.60
CA LYS A 147 20.03 -5.84 -45.44
C LYS A 147 20.65 -5.17 -44.22
N ALA A 148 19.83 -4.54 -43.38
CA ALA A 148 20.29 -3.94 -42.14
C ALA A 148 21.04 -4.97 -41.29
N ARG A 149 22.06 -4.51 -40.58
CA ARG A 149 22.80 -5.35 -39.66
C ARG A 149 21.98 -5.60 -38.39
N LEU A 150 21.89 -6.85 -37.97
CA LEU A 150 21.24 -7.28 -36.73
C LEU A 150 22.32 -7.64 -35.71
N ILE A 151 22.40 -6.86 -34.63
CA ILE A 151 23.29 -7.11 -33.50
C ILE A 151 22.44 -7.45 -32.28
N VAL A 152 22.77 -8.56 -31.61
CA VAL A 152 22.09 -8.97 -30.38
C VAL A 152 23.01 -8.72 -29.19
N LEU A 153 22.58 -7.83 -28.28
CA LEU A 153 23.21 -7.60 -26.99
C LEU A 153 22.70 -8.62 -25.99
N LEU A 154 23.55 -9.56 -25.61
CA LEU A 154 23.22 -10.63 -24.68
C LEU A 154 23.96 -10.41 -23.37
N GLY A 155 23.24 -9.96 -22.33
CA GLY A 155 23.79 -9.91 -20.97
C GLY A 155 23.94 -11.32 -20.42
N VAL A 156 25.16 -11.75 -20.09
CA VAL A 156 25.38 -13.11 -19.54
C VAL A 156 24.72 -13.29 -18.17
N ARG A 157 24.41 -12.18 -17.50
CA ARG A 157 23.72 -12.12 -16.21
C ARG A 157 22.86 -10.86 -16.13
N ALA A 158 21.74 -10.91 -15.42
CA ALA A 158 20.96 -9.71 -15.10
C ALA A 158 21.80 -8.72 -14.27
N GLY A 159 21.65 -7.42 -14.55
CA GLY A 159 22.32 -6.36 -13.79
C GLY A 159 23.69 -5.93 -14.29
N VAL A 160 24.24 -6.52 -15.36
CA VAL A 160 25.52 -6.09 -16.00
C VAL A 160 25.40 -4.79 -16.80
N GLY A 161 24.20 -4.23 -16.95
CA GLY A 161 23.95 -2.95 -17.62
C GLY A 161 23.69 -3.03 -19.13
N THR A 162 23.23 -4.16 -19.65
CA THR A 162 22.95 -4.38 -21.08
C THR A 162 21.94 -3.38 -21.65
N SER A 163 20.80 -3.17 -20.99
CA SER A 163 19.76 -2.25 -21.46
C SER A 163 20.21 -0.80 -21.44
N THR A 164 20.95 -0.40 -20.41
CA THR A 164 21.58 0.93 -20.34
C THR A 164 22.59 1.14 -21.47
N LEU A 165 23.38 0.12 -21.80
CA LEU A 165 24.29 0.15 -22.95
C LEU A 165 23.52 0.25 -24.27
N ALA A 166 22.48 -0.55 -24.46
CA ALA A 166 21.66 -0.57 -25.67
C ALA A 166 21.05 0.80 -25.99
N ALA A 167 20.47 1.46 -24.99
CA ALA A 167 19.89 2.80 -25.16
C ALA A 167 20.93 3.86 -25.56
N HIS A 168 22.06 3.94 -24.84
CA HIS A 168 23.12 4.90 -25.15
C HIS A 168 23.73 4.66 -26.54
N LEU A 169 23.97 3.39 -26.87
CA LEU A 169 24.57 2.99 -28.14
C LEU A 169 23.66 3.34 -29.32
N SER A 170 22.38 2.98 -29.23
CA SER A 170 21.42 3.21 -30.31
C SER A 170 21.15 4.70 -30.56
N VAL A 171 21.00 5.51 -29.51
CA VAL A 171 20.78 6.95 -29.68
C VAL A 171 22.03 7.64 -30.22
N LEU A 172 23.22 7.27 -29.73
CA LEU A 172 24.47 7.82 -30.24
C LEU A 172 24.68 7.45 -31.72
N ALA A 173 24.42 6.18 -32.09
CA ALA A 173 24.51 5.72 -33.47
C ALA A 173 23.56 6.51 -34.39
N GLN A 174 22.30 6.65 -34.00
CA GLN A 174 21.32 7.43 -34.76
C GLN A 174 21.76 8.88 -34.96
N GLN A 175 22.20 9.56 -33.90
CA GLN A 175 22.64 10.96 -34.03
C GLN A 175 23.87 11.11 -34.92
N THR A 176 24.83 10.18 -34.83
CA THR A 176 26.00 10.19 -35.70
C THR A 176 25.67 9.86 -37.16
N HIS A 177 24.66 9.03 -37.40
CA HIS A 177 24.14 8.74 -38.74
C HIS A 177 23.42 9.95 -39.33
N THR A 178 22.58 10.63 -38.55
CA THR A 178 21.92 11.88 -38.94
C THR A 178 22.93 12.98 -39.32
N LEU A 179 23.98 13.12 -38.52
CA LEU A 179 25.07 14.06 -38.80
C LEU A 179 25.89 13.71 -40.05
N ALA A 180 25.97 12.44 -40.42
CA ALA A 180 26.73 11.98 -41.59
C ALA A 180 25.96 12.16 -42.91
N GLN A 181 24.64 11.94 -42.91
CA GLN A 181 23.82 11.91 -44.14
C GLN A 181 22.93 13.16 -44.36
N GLY A 182 22.75 14.01 -43.34
CA GLY A 182 21.88 15.19 -43.37
C GLY A 182 20.39 14.82 -43.26
N GLU A 183 19.59 15.66 -42.58
CA GLU A 183 18.23 15.32 -42.09
C GLU A 183 17.26 14.75 -43.15
N ALA A 184 17.40 15.11 -44.43
CA ALA A 184 16.48 14.71 -45.49
C ALA A 184 16.70 13.28 -46.05
N ALA A 185 17.84 12.64 -45.77
CA ALA A 185 18.19 11.33 -46.35
C ALA A 185 18.33 10.18 -45.33
N VAL A 186 18.08 10.47 -44.04
CA VAL A 186 18.38 9.56 -42.93
C VAL A 186 17.35 8.44 -42.84
N ARG A 187 17.82 7.20 -42.92
CA ARG A 187 17.07 6.02 -42.50
C ARG A 187 17.19 5.83 -40.99
N ASP A 188 16.10 5.42 -40.36
CA ASP A 188 16.03 5.24 -38.92
C ASP A 188 16.73 3.95 -38.47
N GLY A 189 17.38 4.00 -37.31
CA GLY A 189 17.79 2.84 -36.54
C GLY A 189 16.64 2.29 -35.71
N LEU A 190 16.64 0.97 -35.50
CA LEU A 190 15.69 0.27 -34.64
C LEU A 190 16.40 -0.27 -33.40
N LEU A 191 15.84 0.04 -32.24
CA LEU A 191 16.12 -0.63 -30.98
C LEU A 191 14.95 -1.56 -30.65
N MET A 192 15.22 -2.86 -30.65
CA MET A 192 14.24 -3.88 -30.30
C MET A 192 14.50 -4.34 -28.86
N ASP A 193 13.55 -4.11 -27.96
CA ASP A 193 13.65 -4.45 -26.55
C ASP A 193 12.98 -5.80 -26.27
N LEU A 194 13.81 -6.83 -26.12
CA LEU A 194 13.42 -8.17 -25.67
C LEU A 194 13.97 -8.48 -24.25
N ALA A 195 14.41 -7.45 -23.53
CA ALA A 195 14.98 -7.60 -22.20
C ALA A 195 13.94 -8.01 -21.16
N GLN A 196 14.44 -8.44 -20.00
CA GLN A 196 13.64 -8.68 -18.81
C GLN A 196 14.16 -7.81 -17.65
N PRO A 197 13.27 -7.08 -16.95
CA PRO A 197 11.82 -7.01 -17.16
C PRO A 197 11.41 -6.23 -18.42
N ALA A 198 10.21 -6.50 -18.95
CA ALA A 198 9.70 -5.92 -20.20
C ALA A 198 9.30 -4.45 -20.01
N GLY A 199 9.69 -3.57 -20.95
CA GLY A 199 9.27 -2.17 -21.00
C GLY A 199 10.22 -1.19 -20.29
N ASP A 200 11.29 -1.67 -19.65
CA ASP A 200 12.27 -0.83 -18.96
C ASP A 200 12.94 0.19 -19.91
N LEU A 201 13.16 -0.20 -21.17
CA LEU A 201 13.87 0.65 -22.13
C LEU A 201 13.03 1.81 -22.63
N ALA A 202 11.70 1.63 -22.71
CA ALA A 202 10.77 2.70 -23.03
C ALA A 202 10.72 3.75 -21.91
N LEU A 203 10.68 3.29 -20.65
CA LEU A 203 10.79 4.17 -19.49
C LEU A 203 12.14 4.90 -19.46
N TYR A 204 13.22 4.17 -19.74
CA TYR A 204 14.58 4.71 -19.77
C TYR A 204 14.76 5.83 -20.81
N LEU A 205 14.13 5.69 -21.97
CA LEU A 205 14.16 6.68 -23.06
C LEU A 205 13.02 7.71 -22.97
N ASN A 206 12.17 7.63 -21.93
CA ASN A 206 10.99 8.45 -21.73
C ASN A 206 10.05 8.46 -22.96
N LEU A 207 9.68 7.26 -23.44
CA LEU A 207 8.79 7.04 -24.59
C LEU A 207 7.49 6.36 -24.16
N ASP A 208 6.37 6.76 -24.78
CA ASP A 208 5.06 6.09 -24.68
C ASP A 208 4.87 5.16 -25.89
N SER A 209 5.07 3.86 -25.69
CA SER A 209 4.90 2.85 -26.75
C SER A 209 3.49 2.26 -26.73
N ARG A 210 2.80 2.33 -27.88
CA ARG A 210 1.44 1.76 -28.06
C ARG A 210 1.38 0.59 -29.04
N PHE A 211 2.48 0.30 -29.72
CA PHE A 211 2.65 -0.79 -30.67
C PHE A 211 3.86 -1.61 -30.26
N HIS A 212 3.62 -2.79 -29.72
CA HIS A 212 4.65 -3.62 -29.10
C HIS A 212 5.14 -4.74 -30.04
N TYR A 213 6.20 -5.42 -29.64
CA TYR A 213 6.81 -6.56 -30.32
C TYR A 213 5.78 -7.66 -30.62
N GLU A 214 4.86 -7.93 -29.70
CA GLU A 214 3.79 -8.91 -29.89
C GLU A 214 2.83 -8.52 -31.04
N ASP A 215 2.51 -7.22 -31.17
CA ASP A 215 1.68 -6.69 -32.26
C ASP A 215 2.42 -6.75 -33.60
N ALA A 216 3.72 -6.46 -33.59
CA ALA A 216 4.60 -6.56 -34.75
C ALA A 216 4.73 -8.02 -35.24
N LEU A 217 4.85 -8.97 -34.31
CA LEU A 217 5.00 -10.39 -34.62
C LEU A 217 3.74 -10.97 -35.27
N ARG A 218 2.55 -10.57 -34.80
CA ARG A 218 1.26 -10.95 -35.41
C ARG A 218 1.07 -10.38 -36.82
N ASN A 219 1.63 -9.20 -37.08
CA ASN A 219 1.43 -8.45 -38.32
C ASN A 219 2.70 -8.37 -39.18
N ALA A 220 3.64 -9.31 -39.02
CA ALA A 220 4.97 -9.25 -39.65
C ALA A 220 4.92 -9.02 -41.17
N SER A 221 3.94 -9.60 -41.87
CA SER A 221 3.77 -9.46 -43.32
C SER A 221 3.40 -8.04 -43.79
N ARG A 222 2.90 -7.20 -42.88
CA ARG A 222 2.40 -5.84 -43.15
C ARG A 222 3.38 -4.73 -42.71
N ILE A 223 4.54 -5.10 -42.15
CA ILE A 223 5.53 -4.13 -41.70
C ILE A 223 6.26 -3.53 -42.90
N ASP A 224 6.03 -2.24 -43.13
CA ASP A 224 6.71 -1.41 -44.11
C ASP A 224 7.22 -0.09 -43.47
N ALA A 225 7.87 0.75 -44.27
CA ALA A 225 8.42 2.03 -43.81
C ALA A 225 7.35 3.08 -43.44
N THR A 226 6.08 2.86 -43.79
CA THR A 226 4.97 3.73 -43.41
C THR A 226 4.50 3.34 -42.02
N LEU A 227 4.21 2.06 -41.81
CA LEU A 227 3.77 1.51 -40.53
C LEU A 227 4.83 1.73 -39.43
N ALA A 228 6.10 1.48 -39.73
CA ALA A 228 7.20 1.73 -38.81
C ALA A 228 7.30 3.21 -38.38
N ARG A 229 6.84 4.14 -39.23
CA ARG A 229 6.90 5.58 -38.97
C ARG A 229 5.70 6.08 -38.15
N THR A 230 4.53 5.48 -38.35
CA THR A 230 3.27 5.94 -37.75
C THR A 230 2.90 5.19 -36.48
N ALA A 231 3.30 3.92 -36.33
CA ALA A 231 2.85 3.08 -35.22
C ALA A 231 3.90 2.84 -34.13
N MET A 232 5.20 2.77 -34.47
CA MET A 232 6.26 2.48 -33.50
C MET A 232 6.72 3.74 -32.76
N ALA A 233 7.11 3.58 -31.49
CA ALA A 233 7.55 4.69 -30.66
C ALA A 233 8.88 5.28 -31.17
N ARG A 234 9.01 6.61 -31.11
CA ARG A 234 10.16 7.31 -31.68
C ARG A 234 10.75 8.30 -30.68
N HIS A 235 12.06 8.19 -30.47
CA HIS A 235 12.84 9.12 -29.68
C HIS A 235 13.16 10.39 -30.50
N PRO A 236 13.32 11.58 -29.88
CA PRO A 236 13.66 12.83 -30.58
C PRO A 236 14.92 12.78 -31.44
N SER A 237 15.83 11.82 -31.21
CA SER A 237 16.99 11.60 -32.07
C SER A 237 16.67 10.96 -33.43
N GLY A 238 15.44 10.48 -33.63
CA GLY A 238 15.03 9.68 -34.79
C GLY A 238 15.12 8.16 -34.57
N LEU A 239 15.56 7.71 -33.39
CA LEU A 239 15.62 6.28 -33.05
C LEU A 239 14.20 5.73 -32.88
N VAL A 240 13.92 4.57 -33.49
CA VAL A 240 12.65 3.86 -33.30
C VAL A 240 12.83 2.77 -32.25
N LEU A 241 11.88 2.66 -31.33
CA LEU A 241 11.82 1.63 -30.30
C LEU A 241 10.66 0.66 -30.61
N LEU A 242 10.97 -0.64 -30.59
CA LEU A 242 9.98 -1.72 -30.58
C LEU A 242 10.16 -2.50 -29.28
N ASP A 243 9.32 -2.18 -28.30
CA ASP A 243 9.37 -2.76 -26.97
C ASP A 243 8.32 -3.86 -26.76
N ARG A 244 8.32 -4.46 -25.57
CA ARG A 244 7.31 -5.45 -25.16
C ARG A 244 6.29 -4.80 -24.24
N ALA A 245 5.06 -5.29 -24.29
CA ALA A 245 4.01 -4.83 -23.38
C ALA A 245 4.39 -5.12 -21.91
N SER A 246 4.31 -4.09 -21.06
CA SER A 246 4.62 -4.20 -19.62
C SER A 246 3.76 -5.28 -18.95
N GLY A 247 4.39 -6.15 -18.15
CA GLY A 247 3.73 -7.28 -17.47
C GLY A 247 3.73 -8.62 -18.24
N SER A 248 4.39 -8.68 -19.40
CA SER A 248 4.61 -9.92 -20.17
C SER A 248 5.88 -10.65 -19.68
N ASP A 249 5.75 -11.65 -18.82
CA ASP A 249 6.90 -12.36 -18.22
C ASP A 249 7.65 -13.27 -19.23
N ALA A 250 7.01 -13.70 -20.32
CA ALA A 250 7.58 -14.64 -21.29
C ALA A 250 7.48 -14.16 -22.75
N LEU A 251 8.53 -14.42 -23.53
CA LEU A 251 8.52 -14.16 -24.97
C LEU A 251 7.49 -15.07 -25.67
N PRO A 252 6.70 -14.55 -26.63
CA PRO A 252 5.73 -15.36 -27.35
C PRO A 252 6.43 -16.47 -28.17
N PRO A 253 5.88 -17.70 -28.21
CA PRO A 253 6.53 -18.86 -28.85
C PRO A 253 6.51 -18.82 -30.40
N SER A 254 6.04 -17.73 -31.00
CA SER A 254 5.93 -17.56 -32.45
C SER A 254 7.27 -17.27 -33.13
N ASP A 255 7.43 -17.80 -34.33
CA ASP A 255 8.64 -17.64 -35.14
C ASP A 255 8.87 -16.17 -35.57
N PRO A 256 9.98 -15.51 -35.14
CA PRO A 256 10.27 -14.13 -35.49
C PRO A 256 10.86 -13.95 -36.90
N GLY A 257 11.09 -15.03 -37.67
CA GLY A 257 11.84 -14.96 -38.93
C GLY A 257 11.28 -13.97 -39.95
N ALA A 258 9.95 -13.99 -40.16
CA ALA A 258 9.29 -13.07 -41.07
C ALA A 258 9.37 -11.61 -40.59
N LEU A 259 9.26 -11.39 -39.28
CA LEU A 259 9.38 -10.07 -38.65
C LEU A 259 10.80 -9.53 -38.83
N LEU A 260 11.82 -10.31 -38.47
CA LEU A 260 13.24 -9.91 -38.57
C LEU A 260 13.62 -9.59 -40.01
N GLN A 261 13.18 -10.38 -40.99
CA GLN A 261 13.44 -10.13 -42.40
C GLN A 261 12.85 -8.78 -42.85
N ARG A 262 11.66 -8.42 -42.35
CA ARG A 262 10.99 -7.15 -42.69
C ARG A 262 11.64 -5.96 -42.00
N LEU A 263 11.89 -6.04 -40.70
CA LEU A 263 12.58 -4.99 -39.95
C LEU A 263 13.96 -4.68 -40.58
N ARG A 264 14.71 -5.72 -40.96
CA ARG A 264 16.01 -5.55 -41.63
C ARG A 264 15.93 -4.95 -43.04
N GLY A 265 14.76 -4.92 -43.67
CA GLY A 265 14.54 -4.25 -44.95
C GLY A 265 14.08 -2.79 -44.80
N VAL A 266 13.54 -2.41 -43.63
CA VAL A 266 12.98 -1.08 -43.36
C VAL A 266 14.01 -0.15 -42.71
N PHE A 267 14.77 -0.65 -41.74
CA PHE A 267 15.68 0.17 -40.91
C PHE A 267 17.12 0.15 -41.43
N ALA A 268 17.93 1.13 -41.03
CA ALA A 268 19.35 1.20 -41.36
C ALA A 268 20.18 0.20 -40.55
N SER A 269 19.89 0.11 -39.25
CA SER A 269 20.52 -0.77 -38.28
C SER A 269 19.47 -1.32 -37.31
N VAL A 270 19.69 -2.54 -36.81
CA VAL A 270 18.81 -3.17 -35.82
C VAL A 270 19.65 -3.66 -34.66
N LEU A 271 19.46 -3.05 -33.49
CA LEU A 271 20.03 -3.49 -32.22
C LEU A 271 18.95 -4.17 -31.39
N CYS A 272 19.18 -5.41 -31.00
CA CYS A 272 18.31 -6.16 -30.10
C CYS A 272 18.91 -6.16 -28.70
N ASP A 273 18.18 -5.63 -27.73
CA ASP A 273 18.49 -5.81 -26.31
C ASP A 273 17.84 -7.10 -25.81
N ALA A 274 18.66 -8.03 -25.33
CA ALA A 274 18.24 -9.28 -24.69
C ALA A 274 18.76 -9.36 -23.24
N GLY A 275 18.98 -8.21 -22.60
CA GLY A 275 19.46 -8.10 -21.22
C GLY A 275 18.54 -8.82 -20.23
N GLY A 276 19.12 -9.62 -19.33
CA GLY A 276 18.38 -10.32 -18.28
C GLY A 276 17.49 -11.49 -18.75
N CYS A 277 17.26 -11.65 -20.05
CA CYS A 277 16.48 -12.76 -20.61
C CYS A 277 17.29 -14.07 -20.57
N PRO A 278 16.77 -15.16 -19.97
CA PRO A 278 17.43 -16.46 -20.01
C PRO A 278 17.61 -16.95 -21.44
N LEU A 279 18.82 -17.43 -21.77
CA LEU A 279 19.17 -17.84 -23.12
C LEU A 279 18.23 -18.90 -23.73
N ARG A 280 17.62 -19.76 -22.90
CA ARG A 280 16.64 -20.78 -23.32
C ARG A 280 15.30 -20.20 -23.77
N GLN A 281 14.97 -18.98 -23.36
CA GLN A 281 13.73 -18.29 -23.72
C GLN A 281 13.88 -17.43 -24.98
N LEU A 282 15.12 -17.18 -25.42
CA LEU A 282 15.36 -16.45 -26.66
C LEU A 282 15.00 -17.31 -27.88
N PRO A 283 14.25 -16.78 -28.85
CA PRO A 283 13.94 -17.50 -30.08
C PRO A 283 15.23 -17.96 -30.77
N PRO A 284 15.41 -19.27 -31.08
CA PRO A 284 16.62 -19.77 -31.71
C PRO A 284 16.94 -19.05 -33.03
N LEU A 285 15.89 -18.73 -33.81
CA LEU A 285 16.02 -18.07 -35.10
C LEU A 285 16.55 -16.62 -34.98
N LEU A 286 16.34 -15.94 -33.86
CA LEU A 286 16.92 -14.62 -33.60
C LEU A 286 18.45 -14.70 -33.54
N LEU A 287 18.98 -15.70 -32.82
CA LEU A 287 20.41 -15.95 -32.70
C LEU A 287 21.03 -16.45 -34.02
N GLU A 288 20.28 -17.22 -34.81
CA GLU A 288 20.75 -17.70 -36.12
C GLU A 288 20.86 -16.59 -37.16
N GLN A 289 19.89 -15.66 -37.16
CA GLN A 289 19.87 -14.52 -38.08
C GLN A 289 20.72 -13.33 -37.63
N ALA A 290 21.18 -13.33 -36.38
CA ALA A 290 22.11 -12.32 -35.86
C ALA A 290 23.41 -12.34 -36.66
N ASP A 291 23.85 -11.17 -37.12
CA ASP A 291 25.14 -11.03 -37.79
C ASP A 291 26.27 -11.09 -36.75
N GLU A 292 26.01 -10.53 -35.55
CA GLU A 292 26.88 -10.59 -34.38
C GLU A 292 26.08 -10.71 -33.08
N ILE A 293 26.68 -11.40 -32.11
CA ILE A 293 26.15 -11.55 -30.76
C ILE A 293 27.20 -11.01 -29.79
N TRP A 294 26.85 -9.95 -29.08
CA TRP A 294 27.73 -9.27 -28.14
C TRP A 294 27.40 -9.73 -26.72
N LEU A 295 28.30 -10.51 -26.15
CA LEU A 295 28.22 -11.02 -24.78
C LEU A 295 28.67 -9.91 -23.82
N VAL A 296 27.73 -9.34 -23.08
CA VAL A 296 28.00 -8.29 -22.10
C VAL A 296 28.26 -8.92 -20.74
N ALA A 297 29.45 -8.70 -20.21
CA ALA A 297 29.91 -9.20 -18.92
C ALA A 297 30.66 -8.11 -18.15
N ASP A 298 30.77 -8.23 -16.83
CA ASP A 298 31.72 -7.46 -16.00
C ASP A 298 32.81 -8.40 -15.48
N ALA A 299 33.84 -7.84 -14.85
CA ALA A 299 34.98 -8.61 -14.33
C ALA A 299 34.66 -9.40 -13.03
N SER A 300 33.40 -9.43 -12.58
CA SER A 300 33.03 -10.16 -11.36
C SER A 300 33.00 -11.66 -11.60
N ILE A 301 33.46 -12.44 -10.61
CA ILE A 301 33.47 -13.92 -10.66
C ILE A 301 32.10 -14.47 -11.04
N ALA A 302 31.04 -13.90 -10.47
CA ALA A 302 29.67 -14.36 -10.66
C ALA A 302 29.19 -14.16 -12.11
N THR A 303 29.68 -13.14 -12.80
CA THR A 303 29.40 -12.89 -14.22
C THR A 303 30.29 -13.74 -15.12
N LEU A 304 31.56 -13.99 -14.75
CA LEU A 304 32.46 -14.89 -15.48
C LEU A 304 31.96 -16.35 -15.46
N VAL A 305 31.39 -16.81 -14.35
CA VAL A 305 30.73 -18.13 -14.29
C VAL A 305 29.49 -18.18 -15.19
N SER A 306 28.68 -17.12 -15.19
CA SER A 306 27.54 -17.02 -16.10
C SER A 306 27.96 -16.96 -17.57
N LEU A 307 29.07 -16.31 -17.89
CA LEU A 307 29.69 -16.29 -19.21
C LEU A 307 30.10 -17.70 -19.66
N ASP A 308 30.74 -18.49 -18.79
CA ASP A 308 31.09 -19.90 -19.07
C ASP A 308 29.84 -20.74 -19.40
N HIS A 309 28.76 -20.58 -18.62
CA HIS A 309 27.51 -21.28 -18.87
C HIS A 309 26.83 -20.84 -20.18
N ALA A 310 26.83 -19.53 -20.48
CA ALA A 310 26.30 -19.02 -21.73
C ALA A 310 27.07 -19.58 -22.93
N LEU A 311 28.40 -19.64 -22.84
CA LEU A 311 29.25 -20.22 -23.88
C LEU A 311 28.98 -21.71 -24.09
N LYS A 312 28.86 -22.51 -23.02
CA LYS A 312 28.50 -23.93 -23.12
C LYS A 312 27.16 -24.18 -23.80
N HIS A 313 26.21 -23.25 -23.67
CA HIS A 313 24.91 -23.36 -24.33
C HIS A 313 24.98 -22.93 -25.81
N LEU A 314 25.85 -21.97 -26.14
CA LEU A 314 26.05 -21.47 -27.50
C LEU A 314 27.00 -22.34 -28.34
N SER A 315 27.90 -23.10 -27.71
CA SER A 315 28.92 -23.96 -28.35
C SER A 315 28.37 -25.21 -29.04
N GLY A 316 27.08 -25.50 -28.90
CA GLY A 316 26.42 -26.65 -29.54
C GLY A 316 26.33 -26.59 -31.07
N GLN A 317 26.71 -25.46 -31.71
CA GLN A 317 26.60 -25.27 -33.16
C GLN A 317 27.84 -24.54 -33.70
N ARG A 318 28.75 -25.29 -34.37
CA ARG A 318 30.09 -24.87 -34.83
C ARG A 318 30.18 -23.55 -35.63
N ASP A 319 29.09 -23.07 -36.23
CA ASP A 319 29.09 -21.80 -36.99
C ASP A 319 28.87 -20.55 -36.12
N ARG A 320 28.38 -20.71 -34.87
CA ARG A 320 28.02 -19.59 -33.99
C ARG A 320 29.21 -18.97 -33.28
N GLU A 321 30.24 -19.75 -32.96
CA GLU A 321 31.44 -19.31 -32.22
C GLU A 321 32.18 -18.16 -32.93
N LYS A 322 32.11 -18.08 -34.27
CA LYS A 322 32.74 -17.01 -35.06
C LYS A 322 32.03 -15.64 -34.97
N ARG A 323 30.79 -15.60 -34.46
CA ARG A 323 29.97 -14.38 -34.35
C ARG A 323 29.90 -13.82 -32.92
N LEU A 324 30.47 -14.53 -31.96
CA LEU A 324 30.48 -14.11 -30.55
C LEU A 324 31.58 -13.07 -30.33
N GLN A 325 31.20 -11.97 -29.71
CA GLN A 325 32.12 -10.88 -29.33
C GLN A 325 31.95 -10.61 -27.83
N LEU A 326 33.04 -10.43 -27.11
CA LEU A 326 33.01 -10.13 -25.68
C LEU A 326 33.08 -8.62 -25.47
N LEU A 327 32.16 -8.11 -24.66
CA LEU A 327 32.14 -6.72 -24.21
C LEU A 327 32.23 -6.70 -22.69
N ILE A 328 33.31 -6.11 -22.16
CA ILE A 328 33.48 -5.94 -20.72
C ILE A 328 32.90 -4.59 -20.31
N ASN A 329 31.74 -4.61 -19.67
CA ASN A 329 31.08 -3.44 -19.13
C ASN A 329 31.47 -3.22 -17.67
N ARG A 330 31.33 -1.98 -17.19
CA ARG A 330 31.68 -1.58 -15.81
C ARG A 330 33.10 -1.98 -15.43
N HIS A 331 34.03 -1.83 -16.37
CA HIS A 331 35.42 -2.10 -16.11
C HIS A 331 36.00 -1.02 -15.19
N ASP A 332 36.73 -1.46 -14.19
CA ASP A 332 37.55 -0.65 -13.31
C ASP A 332 39.00 -1.15 -13.44
N ASP A 333 39.96 -0.25 -13.52
CA ASP A 333 41.38 -0.60 -13.63
C ASP A 333 41.87 -1.37 -12.38
N ASN A 334 41.14 -1.25 -11.26
CA ASN A 334 41.35 -2.00 -10.02
C ASN A 334 40.72 -3.41 -10.01
N SER A 335 40.00 -3.81 -11.07
CA SER A 335 39.44 -5.16 -11.17
C SER A 335 40.55 -6.17 -11.47
N GLY A 336 40.77 -7.13 -10.57
CA GLY A 336 41.95 -8.01 -10.56
C GLY A 336 42.16 -8.94 -11.77
N MET A 337 41.32 -8.86 -12.82
CA MET A 337 41.58 -9.49 -14.12
C MET A 337 41.40 -8.47 -15.24
N SER A 338 42.41 -8.36 -16.10
CA SER A 338 42.31 -7.47 -17.26
C SER A 338 41.28 -7.99 -18.27
N PRO A 339 40.59 -7.12 -19.02
CA PRO A 339 39.66 -7.52 -20.08
C PRO A 339 40.30 -8.47 -21.10
N GLU A 340 41.58 -8.29 -21.41
CA GLU A 340 42.36 -9.14 -22.30
C GLU A 340 42.60 -10.53 -21.70
N GLN A 341 42.82 -10.63 -20.38
CA GLN A 341 42.95 -11.91 -19.70
C GLN A 341 41.63 -12.67 -19.71
N ILE A 342 40.51 -11.99 -19.47
CA ILE A 342 39.16 -12.57 -19.54
C ILE A 342 38.89 -13.07 -20.97
N ALA A 343 39.12 -12.23 -21.98
CA ALA A 343 38.93 -12.59 -23.38
C ALA A 343 39.78 -13.81 -23.80
N ARG A 344 41.06 -13.83 -23.41
CA ARG A 344 41.96 -14.98 -23.64
C ARG A 344 41.48 -16.24 -22.93
N ARG A 345 40.98 -16.13 -21.69
CA ARG A 345 40.53 -17.27 -20.89
C ARG A 345 39.30 -17.96 -21.47
N PHE A 346 38.42 -17.20 -22.10
CA PHE A 346 37.18 -17.69 -22.71
C PHE A 346 37.28 -17.87 -24.23
N GLU A 347 38.48 -17.65 -24.81
CA GLU A 347 38.75 -17.76 -26.25
C GLU A 347 37.80 -16.90 -27.11
N LEU A 348 37.41 -15.73 -26.59
CA LEU A 348 36.53 -14.78 -27.28
C LEU A 348 37.31 -13.55 -27.75
N PRO A 349 36.97 -12.97 -28.90
CA PRO A 349 37.48 -11.66 -29.29
C PRO A 349 36.90 -10.56 -28.37
N LEU A 350 37.79 -9.73 -27.80
CA LEU A 350 37.40 -8.55 -27.02
C LEU A 350 37.03 -7.40 -27.97
N LEU A 351 35.77 -6.97 -27.92
CA LEU A 351 35.23 -5.92 -28.78
C LEU A 351 35.42 -4.52 -28.20
N ALA A 352 35.08 -4.34 -26.92
CA ALA A 352 35.24 -3.08 -26.22
C ALA A 352 35.26 -3.29 -24.70
N THR A 353 35.89 -2.34 -24.02
CA THR A 353 35.91 -2.23 -22.57
C THR A 353 35.26 -0.90 -22.20
N LEU A 354 34.16 -0.95 -21.46
CA LEU A 354 33.42 0.24 -21.04
C LEU A 354 33.72 0.54 -19.57
N PRO A 355 34.19 1.75 -19.25
CA PRO A 355 34.56 2.10 -17.88
C PRO A 355 33.33 2.17 -16.98
N GLU A 356 33.48 1.81 -15.72
CA GLU A 356 32.46 2.05 -14.71
C GLU A 356 32.34 3.56 -14.42
N ARG A 357 31.14 4.11 -14.63
CA ARG A 357 30.86 5.54 -14.42
C ARG A 357 29.60 5.72 -13.58
N PRO A 358 29.68 6.34 -12.39
CA PRO A 358 28.50 6.65 -11.57
C PRO A 358 27.48 7.52 -12.32
N ARG A 359 27.95 8.41 -13.21
CA ARG A 359 27.10 9.30 -14.01
C ARG A 359 26.20 8.56 -14.99
N VAL A 360 26.60 7.41 -15.52
CA VAL A 360 25.75 6.57 -16.38
C VAL A 360 24.53 6.08 -15.59
N ARG A 361 24.75 5.62 -14.34
CA ARG A 361 23.67 5.18 -13.45
C ARG A 361 22.80 6.35 -12.95
N ALA A 362 23.41 7.51 -12.72
CA ALA A 362 22.67 8.71 -12.37
C ALA A 362 21.74 9.15 -13.51
N ALA A 363 22.25 9.28 -14.75
CA ALA A 363 21.43 9.63 -15.92
C ALA A 363 20.27 8.64 -16.10
N ALA A 364 20.56 7.34 -15.94
CA ALA A 364 19.56 6.28 -15.97
C ALA A 364 18.41 6.46 -14.97
N SER A 365 18.73 6.90 -13.76
CA SER A 365 17.73 7.08 -12.69
C SER A 365 16.82 8.28 -12.93
N HIS A 366 17.24 9.21 -13.79
CA HIS A 366 16.45 10.41 -14.14
C HIS A 366 15.76 10.28 -15.51
N GLY A 367 15.82 9.12 -16.18
CA GLY A 367 15.24 8.95 -17.52
C GLY A 367 15.95 9.75 -18.61
N HIS A 368 17.23 10.06 -18.41
CA HIS A 368 18.07 10.82 -19.33
C HIS A 368 19.26 10.00 -19.82
N LEU A 369 19.79 10.39 -20.97
CA LEU A 369 21.02 9.80 -21.52
C LEU A 369 22.23 10.59 -21.05
N LEU A 370 23.35 9.91 -20.78
CA LEU A 370 24.60 10.55 -20.36
C LEU A 370 25.09 11.63 -21.34
N LEU A 371 24.74 11.51 -22.62
CA LEU A 371 25.07 12.50 -23.64
C LEU A 371 24.44 13.88 -23.35
N GLN A 372 23.28 13.91 -22.69
CA GLN A 372 22.58 15.13 -22.30
C GLN A 372 23.28 15.81 -21.10
N ASP A 373 23.69 15.02 -20.10
CA ASP A 373 24.29 15.54 -18.86
C ASP A 373 25.80 15.80 -18.96
N ALA A 374 26.52 14.91 -19.65
CA ALA A 374 27.98 14.89 -19.67
C ALA A 374 28.51 14.39 -21.04
N PRO A 375 28.36 15.18 -22.13
CA PRO A 375 28.72 14.78 -23.49
C PRO A 375 30.21 14.47 -23.69
N ARG A 376 31.07 14.79 -22.72
CA ARG A 376 32.52 14.57 -22.76
C ARG A 376 32.99 13.37 -21.92
N ASP A 377 32.07 12.63 -21.31
CA ASP A 377 32.41 11.53 -20.41
C ASP A 377 33.17 10.40 -21.15
N PRO A 378 34.21 9.80 -20.54
CA PRO A 378 34.96 8.70 -21.14
C PRO A 378 34.11 7.52 -21.60
N TYR A 379 32.98 7.25 -20.94
CA TYR A 379 32.07 6.18 -21.35
C TYR A 379 31.55 6.36 -22.78
N LEU A 380 31.15 7.59 -23.15
CA LEU A 380 30.66 7.88 -24.51
C LEU A 380 31.76 7.72 -25.57
N ARG A 381 33.02 7.98 -25.21
CA ARG A 381 34.17 7.72 -26.10
C ARG A 381 34.40 6.22 -26.29
N ALA A 382 34.23 5.43 -25.24
CA ALA A 382 34.37 3.97 -25.30
C ALA A 382 33.26 3.31 -26.15
N LEU A 383 32.12 3.98 -26.37
CA LEU A 383 31.06 3.52 -27.28
C LEU A 383 31.38 3.74 -28.77
N ALA A 384 32.30 4.64 -29.11
CA ALA A 384 32.62 4.97 -30.51
C ALA A 384 32.91 3.75 -31.41
N PRO A 385 33.78 2.78 -31.02
CA PRO A 385 34.03 1.59 -31.84
C PRO A 385 32.78 0.70 -32.00
N LEU A 386 31.90 0.68 -30.99
CA LEU A 386 30.64 -0.08 -31.04
C LEU A 386 29.64 0.57 -32.00
N VAL A 387 29.55 1.89 -32.00
CA VAL A 387 28.69 2.66 -32.92
C VAL A 387 29.08 2.36 -34.37
N GLN A 388 30.38 2.41 -34.68
CA GLN A 388 30.88 2.12 -36.02
C GLN A 388 30.63 0.66 -36.44
N ARG A 389 30.56 -0.25 -35.46
CA ARG A 389 30.27 -1.65 -35.73
C ARG A 389 28.78 -1.89 -36.02
N LEU A 390 27.91 -1.22 -35.26
CA LEU A 390 26.46 -1.26 -35.42
C LEU A 390 26.00 -0.62 -36.73
N ASP A 391 26.55 0.56 -37.04
CA ASP A 391 26.27 1.29 -38.26
C ASP A 391 27.57 1.76 -38.93
N PRO A 392 28.03 1.06 -39.98
CA PRO A 392 29.23 1.43 -40.72
C PRO A 392 29.14 2.79 -41.45
N ALA A 393 27.92 3.30 -41.69
CA ALA A 393 27.69 4.59 -42.31
C ALA A 393 27.73 5.76 -41.31
N ALA A 394 27.76 5.47 -40.01
CA ALA A 394 27.99 6.46 -38.97
C ALA A 394 29.39 7.08 -39.11
N CYS A 395 29.50 8.40 -38.92
CA CYS A 395 30.75 9.14 -39.13
C CYS A 395 31.90 8.59 -38.26
N PRO A 396 33.12 8.36 -38.82
CA PRO A 396 34.26 7.92 -38.02
C PRO A 396 34.59 8.95 -36.95
N VAL A 397 34.58 8.52 -35.69
CA VAL A 397 34.83 9.36 -34.51
C VAL A 397 36.32 9.75 -34.47
N GLN A 398 36.72 10.79 -35.20
CA GLN A 398 37.95 11.51 -34.90
C GLN A 398 37.70 12.42 -33.70
N ALA A 399 38.41 12.16 -32.61
CA ALA A 399 38.21 12.68 -31.25
C ALA A 399 38.22 14.22 -31.08
N HIS A 400 38.42 15.00 -32.15
CA HIS A 400 38.44 16.47 -32.12
C HIS A 400 37.17 17.16 -32.66
N GLY A 401 36.38 16.54 -33.54
CA GLY A 401 35.26 17.21 -34.23
C GLY A 401 33.88 17.07 -33.60
N LEU A 402 33.68 16.09 -32.70
CA LEU A 402 32.39 15.85 -32.03
C LEU A 402 32.02 17.00 -31.06
N ARG A 403 33.04 17.73 -30.56
CA ARG A 403 32.92 18.78 -29.55
C ARG A 403 32.19 20.02 -30.04
N GLU A 404 32.44 20.45 -31.28
CA GLU A 404 31.86 21.69 -31.82
C GLU A 404 30.46 21.45 -32.40
N ARG A 405 30.23 20.29 -33.02
CA ARG A 405 28.95 19.98 -33.68
C ARG A 405 27.81 19.61 -32.73
N LEU A 406 28.09 18.95 -31.60
CA LEU A 406 27.06 18.67 -30.57
C LEU A 406 26.75 19.87 -29.67
N ALA A 407 27.72 20.77 -29.46
CA ALA A 407 27.50 21.99 -28.69
C ALA A 407 26.61 23.01 -29.41
N LEU A 408 26.60 23.02 -30.75
CA LEU A 408 25.76 23.91 -31.56
C LEU A 408 24.28 23.48 -31.63
N ALA A 409 23.96 22.21 -31.39
CA ALA A 409 22.60 21.67 -31.54
C ALA A 409 21.70 21.80 -30.29
N LEU A 410 22.25 22.23 -29.14
CA LEU A 410 21.57 22.23 -27.85
C LEU A 410 21.24 23.63 -27.29
N VAL A 411 21.36 24.69 -28.09
CA VAL A 411 21.07 26.07 -27.63
C VAL A 411 19.73 26.56 -28.19
N THR A 412 18.64 26.32 -27.46
CA THR A 412 17.55 27.31 -27.28
C THR A 412 16.90 27.17 -25.88
N PRO A 413 16.45 28.28 -25.25
CA PRO A 413 16.34 28.39 -23.79
C PRO A 413 14.90 28.54 -23.27
N PHE A 414 14.64 28.16 -22.01
CA PHE A 414 13.52 28.69 -21.19
C PHE A 414 13.96 28.86 -19.72
N PRO A 415 13.33 29.76 -18.94
CA PRO A 415 14.03 30.70 -18.07
C PRO A 415 13.65 30.59 -16.57
N HIS A 416 14.55 31.13 -15.75
CA HIS A 416 14.37 31.68 -14.39
C HIS A 416 13.78 30.80 -13.26
N VAL A 417 14.65 30.49 -12.29
CA VAL A 417 14.31 30.65 -10.86
C VAL A 417 15.39 31.51 -10.19
N VAL A 418 14.90 32.54 -9.48
CA VAL A 418 15.61 33.65 -8.85
C VAL A 418 16.32 33.18 -7.57
N ALA A 419 17.64 33.36 -7.52
CA ALA A 419 18.41 33.24 -6.27
C ALA A 419 18.28 34.55 -5.46
N ARG A 420 17.91 34.43 -4.18
CA ARG A 420 17.96 35.52 -3.20
C ARG A 420 19.39 35.66 -2.65
N ASN A 421 19.88 36.89 -2.57
CA ASN A 421 21.15 37.24 -1.92
C ASN A 421 21.07 37.08 -0.39
N PRO A 422 22.17 36.69 0.26
CA PRO A 422 22.48 37.11 1.63
C PRO A 422 23.46 38.31 1.64
N VAL A 423 23.37 39.07 2.72
CA VAL A 423 24.13 40.26 3.15
C VAL A 423 25.57 39.84 3.57
N PRO A 424 26.58 40.74 3.57
CA PRO A 424 27.97 40.39 3.33
C PRO A 424 28.78 40.14 4.61
N GLU A 425 29.62 39.11 4.62
CA GLU A 425 30.79 39.05 5.49
C GLU A 425 31.84 38.08 4.94
N HIS A 426 33.08 38.58 4.89
CA HIS A 426 34.35 37.94 4.53
C HIS A 426 34.56 37.52 3.06
N ALA A 427 35.69 37.98 2.51
CA ALA A 427 36.08 37.79 1.12
C ALA A 427 36.15 36.28 0.76
N PRO A 428 35.40 35.82 -0.26
CA PRO A 428 35.40 34.41 -0.64
C PRO A 428 36.66 34.10 -1.44
N GLY A 429 37.62 33.39 -0.84
CA GLY A 429 38.78 32.88 -1.59
C GLY A 429 39.88 32.15 -0.84
N SER A 430 40.13 32.40 0.46
CA SER A 430 41.22 31.73 1.19
C SER A 430 40.71 30.56 2.03
N LEU A 431 41.26 29.37 1.80
CA LEU A 431 41.06 28.20 2.66
C LEU A 431 41.55 28.52 4.10
N PRO A 432 40.91 27.98 5.17
CA PRO A 432 41.45 28.05 6.53
C PRO A 432 42.89 27.54 6.60
N PHE A 433 43.76 28.13 7.43
CA PHE A 433 45.19 27.82 7.49
C PHE A 433 45.49 26.31 7.60
N ALA A 434 44.77 25.58 8.47
CA ALA A 434 44.88 24.13 8.64
C ALA A 434 44.64 23.29 7.36
N GLN A 435 44.03 23.88 6.33
CA GLN A 435 43.72 23.25 5.05
C GLN A 435 44.68 23.69 3.93
N THR A 436 45.70 24.49 4.25
CA THR A 436 46.69 25.01 3.28
C THR A 436 47.88 24.06 3.12
N GLU A 437 48.56 24.15 1.97
CA GLU A 437 49.81 23.43 1.73
C GLU A 437 50.94 23.93 2.63
N GLN A 438 50.88 25.21 3.04
CA GLN A 438 51.83 25.82 3.97
C GLN A 438 51.76 25.14 5.34
N TYR A 439 50.57 24.95 5.91
CA TYR A 439 50.39 24.23 7.17
C TYR A 439 51.00 22.82 7.13
N GLN A 440 50.73 22.04 6.08
CA GLN A 440 51.26 20.68 5.94
C GLN A 440 52.79 20.62 5.88
N LYS A 441 53.41 21.59 5.18
CA LYS A 441 54.88 21.70 5.13
C LYS A 441 55.48 22.02 6.48
N VAL A 442 54.89 22.97 7.21
CA VAL A 442 55.35 23.38 8.55
C VAL A 442 55.17 22.24 9.55
N LEU A 443 54.00 21.59 9.55
CA LEU A 443 53.69 20.46 10.43
C LEU A 443 54.66 19.29 10.22
N SER A 444 54.92 18.91 8.96
CA SER A 444 55.85 17.81 8.66
C SER A 444 57.28 18.11 9.11
N ALA A 445 57.77 19.32 8.86
CA ALA A 445 59.13 19.71 9.24
C ALA A 445 59.28 19.82 10.76
N ALA A 446 58.29 20.39 11.46
CA ALA A 446 58.27 20.46 12.91
C ALA A 446 58.18 19.07 13.55
N HIS A 447 57.41 18.16 12.96
CA HIS A 447 57.28 16.79 13.43
C HIS A 447 58.58 15.98 13.27
N GLU A 448 59.26 16.11 12.14
CA GLU A 448 60.57 15.47 11.93
C GLU A 448 61.63 16.02 12.91
N HIS A 449 61.63 17.34 13.13
CA HIS A 449 62.48 17.97 14.14
C HIS A 449 62.21 17.43 15.55
N LEU A 450 60.93 17.33 15.94
CA LEU A 450 60.53 16.77 17.24
C LEU A 450 60.96 15.31 17.41
N LEU A 451 60.78 14.47 16.38
CA LEU A 451 61.21 13.06 16.42
C LEU A 451 62.73 12.94 16.61
N ASN A 452 63.52 13.72 15.87
CA ASN A 452 64.97 13.74 16.01
C ASN A 452 65.37 14.19 17.42
N SER A 453 64.75 15.23 17.97
CA SER A 453 65.00 15.67 19.35
C SER A 453 64.64 14.62 20.39
N ILE A 454 63.55 13.87 20.19
CA ILE A 454 63.15 12.76 21.09
C ILE A 454 64.18 11.64 21.05
N GLU A 455 64.69 11.28 19.88
CA GLU A 455 65.69 10.24 19.70
C GLU A 455 67.05 10.66 20.28
N ASP A 456 67.49 11.88 19.99
CA ASP A 456 68.77 12.44 20.45
C ASP A 456 68.80 12.60 21.98
N GLU A 457 67.71 13.06 22.57
CA GLU A 457 67.58 13.27 24.02
C GLU A 457 67.08 12.02 24.78
N ARG A 458 66.75 10.93 24.06
CA ARG A 458 66.20 9.67 24.61
C ARG A 458 64.98 9.91 25.52
N ILE A 459 64.03 10.72 25.04
CA ILE A 459 62.83 11.10 25.80
C ILE A 459 61.82 9.94 25.76
N ASP A 460 61.41 9.45 26.92
CA ASP A 460 60.33 8.46 27.06
C ASP A 460 58.97 9.16 27.17
N ILE A 461 58.43 9.60 26.03
CA ILE A 461 57.15 10.32 25.93
C ILE A 461 55.96 9.50 26.43
N ASP A 462 55.99 8.17 26.28
CA ASP A 462 54.88 7.29 26.65
C ASP A 462 54.63 7.27 28.17
N SER A 463 55.62 7.68 28.96
CA SER A 463 55.54 7.77 30.42
C SER A 463 54.92 9.10 30.93
N TRP A 464 54.71 10.09 30.05
CA TRP A 464 54.30 11.44 30.43
C TRP A 464 52.77 11.60 30.43
N ALA A 465 52.27 12.51 31.27
CA ALA A 465 50.85 12.89 31.24
C ALA A 465 50.54 13.70 29.95
N PRO A 466 49.32 13.61 29.40
CA PRO A 466 48.95 14.30 28.16
C PRO A 466 49.20 15.82 28.19
N ASP A 467 48.93 16.46 29.33
CA ASP A 467 49.16 17.90 29.53
C ASP A 467 50.66 18.26 29.52
N THR A 468 51.52 17.35 29.98
CA THR A 468 52.97 17.52 29.96
C THR A 468 53.50 17.41 28.53
N ILE A 469 52.98 16.46 27.76
CA ILE A 469 53.33 16.30 26.34
C ILE A 469 52.90 17.53 25.54
N ALA A 470 51.66 18.00 25.73
CA ALA A 470 51.14 19.18 25.03
C ALA A 470 52.01 20.43 25.29
N ARG A 471 52.36 20.67 26.55
CA ARG A 471 53.21 21.81 26.94
C ARG A 471 54.62 21.70 26.39
N TRP A 472 55.19 20.50 26.38
CA TRP A 472 56.52 20.27 25.80
C TRP A 472 56.52 20.48 24.29
N VAL A 473 55.53 19.93 23.57
CA VAL A 473 55.36 20.12 22.13
C VAL A 473 55.17 21.59 21.78
N GLU A 474 54.39 22.34 22.55
CA GLU A 474 54.18 23.77 22.35
C GLU A 474 55.49 24.55 22.45
N VAL A 475 56.28 24.32 23.51
CA VAL A 475 57.59 24.97 23.69
C VAL A 475 58.53 24.67 22.53
N GLN A 476 58.62 23.40 22.11
CA GLN A 476 59.48 22.99 21.00
C GLN A 476 59.00 23.55 19.65
N THR A 477 57.68 23.63 19.44
CA THR A 477 57.09 24.21 18.22
C THR A 477 57.42 25.70 18.11
N VAL A 478 57.32 26.45 19.22
CA VAL A 478 57.72 27.86 19.30
C VAL A 478 59.19 28.03 18.96
N SER A 479 60.08 27.22 19.59
CA SER A 479 61.52 27.26 19.32
C SER A 479 61.84 26.98 17.86
N PHE A 480 61.23 25.95 17.27
CA PHE A 480 61.41 25.58 15.86
C PHE A 480 60.97 26.71 14.91
N ILE A 481 59.78 27.29 15.11
CA ILE A 481 59.28 28.36 14.24
C ILE A 481 60.16 29.61 14.31
N GLN A 482 60.65 29.96 15.50
CA GLN A 482 61.54 31.11 15.71
C GLN A 482 62.92 30.91 15.09
N GLU A 483 63.53 29.74 15.29
CA GLU A 483 64.86 29.40 14.77
C GLU A 483 64.88 29.38 13.24
N TRP A 484 63.85 28.78 12.63
CA TRP A 484 63.74 28.63 11.18
C TRP A 484 63.04 29.81 10.49
N ARG A 485 62.62 30.83 11.25
CA ARG A 485 61.96 32.06 10.79
C ARG A 485 60.76 31.79 9.86
N ILE A 486 59.89 30.86 10.23
CA ILE A 486 58.73 30.47 9.43
C ILE A 486 57.66 31.58 9.53
N PRO A 487 57.13 32.10 8.41
CA PRO A 487 56.18 33.22 8.42
C PRO A 487 54.76 32.74 8.72
N ILE A 488 54.44 32.54 10.01
CA ILE A 488 53.10 32.22 10.53
C ILE A 488 52.80 33.05 11.79
N ASN A 489 51.52 33.35 12.04
CA ASN A 489 51.10 34.13 13.21
C ASN A 489 50.92 33.24 14.47
N GLU A 490 50.60 33.85 15.62
CA GLU A 490 50.47 33.14 16.91
C GLU A 490 49.28 32.15 16.93
N GLU A 491 48.16 32.48 16.29
CA GLU A 491 47.01 31.57 16.14
C GLU A 491 47.36 30.37 15.25
N GLU A 492 48.05 30.61 14.13
CA GLU A 492 48.54 29.58 13.20
C GLU A 492 49.57 28.66 13.87
N MET A 493 50.44 29.21 14.71
CA MET A 493 51.40 28.47 15.53
C MET A 493 50.70 27.53 16.50
N GLN A 494 49.66 28.00 17.19
CA GLN A 494 48.87 27.17 18.10
C GLN A 494 48.19 26.01 17.36
N VAL A 495 47.65 26.27 16.15
CA VAL A 495 47.09 25.23 15.28
C VAL A 495 48.14 24.18 14.88
N VAL A 496 49.40 24.57 14.63
CA VAL A 496 50.50 23.63 14.36
C VAL A 496 50.84 22.80 15.60
N ALA A 497 50.95 23.44 16.78
CA ALA A 497 51.24 22.74 18.03
C ALA A 497 50.17 21.69 18.37
N GLU A 498 48.88 22.05 18.25
CA GLU A 498 47.77 21.10 18.43
C GLU A 498 47.84 19.92 17.44
N GLY A 499 48.18 20.20 16.18
CA GLY A 499 48.40 19.18 15.15
C GLY A 499 49.53 18.22 15.52
N LEU A 500 50.65 18.73 16.05
CA LEU A 500 51.80 17.94 16.47
C LEU A 500 51.51 17.06 17.68
N VAL A 501 50.72 17.55 18.64
CA VAL A 501 50.26 16.73 19.77
C VAL A 501 49.44 15.54 19.27
N LYS A 502 48.53 15.77 18.31
CA LYS A 502 47.71 14.70 17.69
C LYS A 502 48.56 13.70 16.90
N GLU A 503 49.63 14.14 16.24
CA GLU A 503 50.59 13.27 15.55
C GLU A 503 51.30 12.33 16.52
N LEU A 504 51.85 12.89 17.60
CA LEU A 504 52.64 12.17 18.59
C LEU A 504 51.80 11.24 19.46
N THR A 505 50.63 11.70 19.93
CA THR A 505 49.83 10.99 20.94
C THR A 505 48.53 10.36 20.44
N GLY A 506 47.96 10.84 19.33
CA GLY A 506 46.61 10.47 18.85
C GLY A 506 46.61 9.56 17.63
N PHE A 507 45.76 9.83 16.65
CA PHE A 507 45.77 9.18 15.32
C PHE A 507 46.06 10.18 14.19
N GLY A 508 46.74 11.29 14.51
CA GLY A 508 47.06 12.34 13.55
C GLY A 508 45.80 12.88 12.86
N PRO A 509 45.76 13.00 11.52
CA PRO A 509 44.62 13.54 10.78
C PRO A 509 43.33 12.70 10.92
N LEU A 510 43.42 11.43 11.30
CA LEU A 510 42.26 10.56 11.51
C LEU A 510 41.50 10.88 12.79
N ASP A 511 42.14 11.51 13.76
CA ASP A 511 41.59 11.60 15.11
C ASP A 511 40.30 12.43 15.15
N ASP A 512 40.28 13.56 14.44
CA ASP A 512 39.10 14.42 14.29
C ASP A 512 37.95 13.67 13.60
N LEU A 513 38.26 12.85 12.59
CA LEU A 513 37.25 12.08 11.85
C LEU A 513 36.69 10.92 12.67
N LEU A 514 37.53 10.28 13.49
CA LEU A 514 37.14 9.18 14.37
C LEU A 514 36.26 9.67 15.53
N HIS A 515 36.51 10.87 16.05
CA HIS A 515 35.75 11.45 17.15
C HIS A 515 34.42 12.11 16.73
N ASP A 516 34.28 12.56 15.48
CA ASP A 516 33.04 13.20 15.01
C ASP A 516 31.85 12.22 14.93
N PRO A 517 30.82 12.33 15.79
CA PRO A 517 29.71 11.37 15.83
C PRO A 517 28.79 11.43 14.60
N THR A 518 28.93 12.45 13.74
CA THR A 518 28.13 12.60 12.52
C THR A 518 28.66 11.80 11.34
N ILE A 519 29.93 11.37 11.40
CA ILE A 519 30.58 10.58 10.36
C ILE A 519 30.28 9.09 10.54
N GLU A 520 29.73 8.47 9.50
CA GLU A 520 29.39 7.04 9.45
C GLU A 520 30.58 6.21 8.95
N ASP A 521 31.21 6.62 7.85
CA ASP A 521 32.33 5.92 7.21
C ASP A 521 33.47 6.90 6.87
N ILE A 522 34.71 6.42 6.92
CA ILE A 522 35.92 7.12 6.49
C ILE A 522 36.60 6.24 5.44
N LEU A 523 36.80 6.76 4.23
CA LEU A 523 37.43 6.08 3.11
C LEU A 523 38.68 6.86 2.70
N ILE A 524 39.84 6.20 2.65
CA ILE A 524 41.12 6.81 2.28
C ILE A 524 41.65 6.07 1.06
N ASN A 525 41.82 6.79 -0.05
CA ASN A 525 42.37 6.27 -1.29
C ASN A 525 43.77 6.85 -1.52
N GLY A 526 44.74 6.40 -0.72
CA GLY A 526 46.06 7.01 -0.64
C GLY A 526 46.10 8.30 0.20
N PHE A 527 47.31 8.77 0.50
CA PHE A 527 47.55 9.79 1.53
C PHE A 527 46.90 11.18 1.31
N LYS A 528 46.48 11.51 0.06
CA LYS A 528 45.87 12.81 -0.29
C LYS A 528 44.35 12.78 -0.48
N ASP A 529 43.74 11.60 -0.51
CA ASP A 529 42.33 11.44 -0.90
C ASP A 529 41.51 10.81 0.22
N VAL A 530 40.96 11.67 1.09
CA VAL A 530 40.11 11.26 2.21
C VAL A 530 38.66 11.64 1.92
N HIS A 531 37.77 10.68 2.06
CA HIS A 531 36.33 10.82 1.92
C HIS A 531 35.63 10.38 3.20
N VAL A 532 34.52 11.03 3.53
CA VAL A 532 33.69 10.70 4.69
C VAL A 532 32.24 10.58 4.28
N SER A 533 31.54 9.61 4.84
CA SER A 533 30.08 9.46 4.70
C SER A 533 29.40 10.17 5.86
N GLN A 534 28.58 11.18 5.57
CA GLN A 534 27.83 11.95 6.58
C GLN A 534 26.37 12.06 6.13
N GLY A 535 25.43 11.58 6.95
CA GLY A 535 24.00 11.56 6.60
C GLY A 535 23.67 10.70 5.37
N GLY A 536 24.44 9.63 5.14
CA GLY A 536 24.29 8.75 3.97
C GLY A 536 24.82 9.31 2.64
N GLN A 537 25.48 10.47 2.65
CA GLN A 537 26.11 11.10 1.49
C GLN A 537 27.63 11.10 1.64
N LEU A 538 28.33 10.74 0.57
CA LEU A 538 29.79 10.75 0.52
C LEU A 538 30.29 12.16 0.19
N LYS A 539 31.21 12.69 1.00
CA LYS A 539 31.83 14.00 0.84
C LYS A 539 33.34 13.88 0.97
N ARG A 540 34.09 14.73 0.27
CA ARG A 540 35.54 14.81 0.43
C ARG A 540 35.87 15.53 1.74
N ALA A 541 36.73 14.94 2.55
CA ALA A 541 37.20 15.54 3.79
C ALA A 541 38.43 16.43 3.52
N PRO A 542 38.60 17.55 4.27
CA PRO A 542 39.77 18.42 4.12
C PRO A 542 41.07 17.82 4.67
N GLN A 543 41.00 16.84 5.57
CA GLN A 543 42.14 16.17 6.20
C GLN A 543 43.00 15.43 5.17
N ARG A 544 44.31 15.47 5.35
CA ARG A 544 45.31 14.82 4.49
C ARG A 544 46.45 14.28 5.34
N PHE A 545 47.09 13.24 4.83
CA PHE A 545 48.34 12.72 5.38
C PHE A 545 49.53 13.32 4.60
N THR A 546 50.73 13.22 5.15
CA THR A 546 51.96 13.76 4.56
C THR A 546 52.41 12.94 3.35
N ASP A 547 52.44 11.62 3.52
CA ASP A 547 52.83 10.61 2.54
C ASP A 547 52.22 9.24 2.92
N ASP A 548 52.45 8.23 2.09
CA ASP A 548 51.98 6.86 2.35
C ASP A 548 52.62 6.25 3.60
N THR A 549 53.89 6.59 3.88
CA THR A 549 54.64 6.14 5.06
C THR A 549 53.95 6.59 6.35
N HIS A 550 53.52 7.84 6.38
CA HIS A 550 52.80 8.44 7.50
C HIS A 550 51.45 7.74 7.72
N LEU A 551 50.66 7.53 6.66
CA LEU A 551 49.41 6.77 6.76
C LEU A 551 49.64 5.35 7.29
N LEU A 552 50.64 4.64 6.78
CA LEU A 552 51.00 3.30 7.24
C LEU A 552 51.40 3.27 8.72
N ARG A 553 52.14 4.28 9.20
CA ARG A 553 52.51 4.39 10.62
C ARG A 553 51.28 4.50 11.51
N ILE A 554 50.31 5.34 11.14
CA ILE A 554 49.05 5.48 11.90
C ILE A 554 48.26 4.17 11.87
N LEU A 555 48.12 3.52 10.71
CA LEU A 555 47.42 2.24 10.60
C LEU A 555 48.08 1.16 11.47
N ARG A 556 49.42 1.07 11.46
CA ARG A 556 50.19 0.15 12.31
C ARG A 556 49.98 0.43 13.80
N ARG A 557 49.92 1.71 14.21
CA ARG A 557 49.60 2.10 15.60
C ARG A 557 48.18 1.68 16.00
N ILE A 558 47.20 1.76 15.09
CA ILE A 558 45.82 1.31 15.34
C ILE A 558 45.72 -0.22 15.49
N ILE A 559 46.39 -0.99 14.64
CA ILE A 559 46.26 -2.46 14.60
C ILE A 559 47.17 -3.21 15.57
N ALA A 560 48.30 -2.63 16.00
CA ALA A 560 49.26 -3.32 16.87
C ALA A 560 48.65 -3.75 18.22
N PRO A 561 47.86 -2.92 18.93
CA PRO A 561 47.16 -3.34 20.16
C PRO A 561 46.13 -4.45 19.93
N LEU A 562 45.65 -4.61 18.69
CA LEU A 562 44.65 -5.63 18.30
C LEU A 562 45.29 -6.99 17.97
N GLY A 563 46.62 -7.11 18.06
CA GLY A 563 47.36 -8.32 17.74
C GLY A 563 47.35 -8.68 16.25
N ARG A 564 47.11 -7.69 15.37
CA ARG A 564 47.12 -7.85 13.91
C ARG A 564 48.35 -7.18 13.31
N ARG A 565 48.77 -7.66 12.14
CA ARG A 565 49.94 -7.14 11.40
C ARG A 565 49.51 -6.63 10.03
N LEU A 566 50.13 -5.55 9.59
CA LEU A 566 50.00 -4.97 8.25
C LEU A 566 51.40 -4.61 7.74
N ASP A 567 51.96 -5.52 6.96
CA ASP A 567 53.31 -5.46 6.40
C ASP A 567 53.34 -6.19 5.04
N ASP A 568 54.48 -6.18 4.36
CA ASP A 568 54.59 -6.75 3.02
C ASP A 568 54.27 -8.26 2.95
N SER A 569 54.36 -8.97 4.09
CA SER A 569 53.99 -10.38 4.19
C SER A 569 52.50 -10.60 4.44
N ASN A 570 51.82 -9.62 5.03
CA ASN A 570 50.38 -9.57 5.24
C ASN A 570 49.83 -8.21 4.79
N PRO A 571 49.73 -7.98 3.46
CA PRO A 571 49.41 -6.66 2.89
C PRO A 571 47.93 -6.28 2.98
N MET A 572 47.12 -7.09 3.67
CA MET A 572 45.71 -6.82 3.92
C MET A 572 45.36 -7.13 5.37
N VAL A 573 44.50 -6.31 5.97
CA VAL A 573 44.01 -6.53 7.33
C VAL A 573 42.55 -6.15 7.42
N ASP A 574 41.79 -6.97 8.14
CA ASP A 574 40.47 -6.63 8.66
C ASP A 574 40.55 -6.68 10.19
N ALA A 575 40.17 -5.58 10.84
CA ALA A 575 40.35 -5.38 12.26
C ALA A 575 39.13 -4.69 12.88
N ARG A 576 38.81 -5.09 14.10
CA ARG A 576 37.77 -4.46 14.90
C ARG A 576 38.39 -3.43 15.83
N LEU A 577 37.98 -2.19 15.68
CA LEU A 577 38.43 -1.08 16.52
C LEU A 577 37.84 -1.19 17.93
N PRO A 578 38.51 -0.63 18.97
CA PRO A 578 38.01 -0.67 20.35
C PRO A 578 36.63 -0.01 20.55
N ASN A 579 36.29 0.97 19.70
CA ASN A 579 34.98 1.62 19.68
C ASN A 579 33.88 0.77 18.99
N GLY A 580 34.20 -0.48 18.64
CA GLY A 580 33.34 -1.42 17.95
C GLY A 580 33.46 -1.36 16.43
N GLY A 581 33.89 -0.23 15.84
CA GLY A 581 33.97 -0.03 14.40
C GLY A 581 34.85 -1.04 13.67
N ARG A 582 34.76 -1.07 12.34
CA ARG A 582 35.58 -1.95 11.50
C ARG A 582 36.62 -1.14 10.73
N LEU A 583 37.82 -1.66 10.62
CA LEU A 583 38.90 -1.14 9.80
C LEU A 583 39.32 -2.23 8.82
N ASN A 584 39.20 -1.93 7.54
CA ASN A 584 39.84 -2.69 6.48
C ASN A 584 40.97 -1.83 5.90
N ALA A 585 42.16 -2.41 5.73
CA ALA A 585 43.25 -1.74 5.05
C ALA A 585 43.99 -2.70 4.11
N ILE A 586 44.37 -2.19 2.95
CA ILE A 586 45.13 -2.89 1.91
C ILE A 586 46.30 -2.01 1.51
N ILE A 587 47.51 -2.57 1.45
CA ILE A 587 48.76 -1.84 1.19
C ILE A 587 49.48 -2.42 -0.04
N SER A 588 50.52 -1.73 -0.50
CA SER A 588 51.39 -2.21 -1.58
C SER A 588 51.97 -3.60 -1.24
N PRO A 589 52.09 -4.55 -2.19
CA PRO A 589 51.88 -4.41 -3.64
C PRO A 589 50.42 -4.59 -4.13
N LEU A 590 49.46 -4.87 -3.23
CA LEU A 590 48.07 -5.12 -3.64
C LEU A 590 47.31 -3.84 -3.99
N ALA A 591 47.62 -2.75 -3.29
CA ALA A 591 47.11 -1.42 -3.59
C ALA A 591 48.16 -0.62 -4.36
N VAL A 592 47.97 -0.50 -5.69
CA VAL A 592 48.95 0.07 -6.63
C VAL A 592 49.17 1.57 -6.39
N ASP A 593 48.09 2.30 -6.10
CA ASP A 593 48.09 3.76 -5.95
C ASP A 593 48.34 4.23 -4.49
N GLY A 594 48.88 3.36 -3.63
CA GLY A 594 49.12 3.63 -2.21
C GLY A 594 48.10 2.95 -1.28
N PRO A 595 48.21 3.12 0.05
CA PRO A 595 47.36 2.44 1.02
C PRO A 595 45.87 2.80 0.85
N MET A 596 45.02 1.77 0.75
CA MET A 596 43.56 1.90 0.69
C MET A 596 42.97 1.53 2.05
N VAL A 597 42.18 2.40 2.64
CA VAL A 597 41.62 2.20 3.99
C VAL A 597 40.13 2.48 3.99
N SER A 598 39.36 1.58 4.59
CA SER A 598 37.93 1.78 4.86
C SER A 598 37.68 1.58 6.35
N ILE A 599 37.27 2.65 7.03
CA ILE A 599 36.88 2.61 8.43
C ILE A 599 35.37 2.86 8.52
N ARG A 600 34.63 1.85 8.99
CA ARG A 600 33.21 1.98 9.29
C ARG A 600 33.02 2.18 10.78
N LYS A 601 32.46 3.32 11.17
CA LYS A 601 32.20 3.64 12.57
C LYS A 601 30.87 3.01 12.97
N PHE A 602 30.82 2.47 14.18
CA PHE A 602 29.54 2.13 14.79
C PHE A 602 29.10 3.25 15.70
N ARG A 603 27.83 3.63 15.57
CA ARG A 603 27.21 4.59 16.47
C ARG A 603 27.21 3.98 17.87
N LYS A 604 27.74 4.73 18.84
CA LYS A 604 27.81 4.29 20.24
C LYS A 604 26.41 4.03 20.81
N ASP A 605 25.46 4.90 20.45
CA ASP A 605 24.06 4.79 20.84
C ASP A 605 23.20 4.35 19.64
N PRO A 606 22.46 3.23 19.74
CA PRO A 606 21.58 2.77 18.68
C PRO A 606 20.38 3.71 18.49
N PHE A 607 19.80 3.73 17.29
CA PHE A 607 18.56 4.48 17.05
C PHE A 607 17.43 3.93 17.91
N THR A 608 16.72 4.82 18.59
CA THR A 608 15.45 4.47 19.24
C THR A 608 14.32 4.47 18.20
N PRO A 609 13.22 3.74 18.45
CA PRO A 609 12.04 3.81 17.58
C PRO A 609 11.50 5.24 17.41
N ASP A 610 11.55 6.05 18.46
CA ASP A 610 11.08 7.45 18.43
C ASP A 610 12.01 8.35 17.60
N GLU A 611 13.32 8.11 17.63
CA GLU A 611 14.26 8.78 16.73
C GLU A 611 14.00 8.42 15.25
N LEU A 612 13.66 7.17 14.95
CA LEU A 612 13.33 6.73 13.59
C LEU A 612 12.00 7.32 13.11
N LEU A 613 11.00 7.44 14.00
CA LEU A 613 9.75 8.16 13.73
C LEU A 613 10.04 9.64 13.42
N ALA A 614 10.86 10.31 14.23
CA ALA A 614 11.22 11.72 14.03
C ALA A 614 12.01 11.95 12.73
N LYS A 615 12.78 10.95 12.28
CA LYS A 615 13.49 10.96 10.97
C LYS A 615 12.59 10.65 9.77
N GLY A 616 11.31 10.30 10.01
CA GLY A 616 10.37 9.94 8.96
C GLY A 616 10.73 8.63 8.26
N THR A 617 11.25 7.64 9.00
CA THR A 617 11.45 6.28 8.48
C THR A 617 10.13 5.51 8.40
N PHE A 618 9.19 5.80 9.30
CA PHE A 618 7.82 5.31 9.33
C PHE A 618 6.93 6.31 10.08
N ASP A 619 5.62 6.11 10.07
CA ASP A 619 4.66 6.93 10.80
C ASP A 619 4.18 6.28 12.12
N ALA A 620 3.39 7.01 12.91
CA ALA A 620 2.91 6.54 14.21
C ALA A 620 2.04 5.27 14.14
N PRO A 621 1.10 5.11 13.18
CA PRO A 621 0.39 3.85 12.96
C PRO A 621 1.33 2.66 12.74
N MET A 622 2.34 2.82 11.88
CA MET A 622 3.33 1.76 11.65
C MET A 622 4.17 1.47 12.89
N GLN A 623 4.57 2.50 13.65
CA GLN A 623 5.29 2.31 14.92
C GLN A 623 4.47 1.46 15.90
N ALA A 624 3.17 1.73 16.02
CA ALA A 624 2.27 0.99 16.89
C ALA A 624 2.16 -0.48 16.47
N LEU A 625 2.03 -0.75 15.16
CA LEU A 625 2.01 -2.12 14.63
C LEU A 625 3.35 -2.84 14.88
N LEU A 626 4.48 -2.20 14.57
CA LEU A 626 5.82 -2.77 14.79
C LEU A 626 6.05 -3.12 16.27
N LYS A 627 5.63 -2.23 17.18
CA LYS A 627 5.67 -2.48 18.62
C LYS A 627 4.78 -3.67 19.01
N ALA A 628 3.56 -3.74 18.47
CA ALA A 628 2.66 -4.85 18.71
C ALA A 628 3.23 -6.19 18.19
N MET A 629 3.87 -6.20 17.02
CA MET A 629 4.55 -7.38 16.46
C MET A 629 5.65 -7.90 17.39
N VAL A 630 6.50 -7.01 17.92
CA VAL A 630 7.58 -7.41 18.84
C VAL A 630 7.00 -7.95 20.16
N LEU A 631 6.04 -7.25 20.75
CA LEU A 631 5.39 -7.65 22.01
C LEU A 631 4.58 -8.94 21.87
N GLY A 632 3.92 -9.14 20.73
CA GLY A 632 3.19 -10.37 20.38
C GLY A 632 4.10 -11.55 20.04
N ARG A 633 5.42 -11.38 20.06
CA ARG A 633 6.41 -12.42 19.70
C ARG A 633 6.25 -12.92 18.26
N CYS A 634 5.90 -12.02 17.34
CA CYS A 634 5.94 -12.32 15.91
C CYS A 634 7.41 -12.49 15.46
N ASN A 635 7.67 -13.47 14.62
CA ASN A 635 8.96 -13.66 13.97
C ASN A 635 9.08 -12.67 12.79
N ILE A 636 10.06 -11.76 12.87
CA ILE A 636 10.16 -10.62 11.95
C ILE A 636 11.44 -10.72 11.14
N LEU A 637 11.30 -10.63 9.82
CA LEU A 637 12.42 -10.56 8.89
C LEU A 637 12.54 -9.14 8.31
N VAL A 638 13.65 -8.47 8.61
CA VAL A 638 13.94 -7.12 8.08
C VAL A 638 14.70 -7.26 6.77
N SER A 639 14.07 -6.85 5.67
CA SER A 639 14.61 -6.98 4.31
C SER A 639 14.92 -5.60 3.69
N GLY A 640 15.91 -5.55 2.81
CA GLY A 640 16.35 -4.31 2.16
C GLY A 640 17.71 -4.41 1.47
N GLY A 641 18.01 -3.45 0.60
CA GLY A 641 19.30 -3.34 -0.09
C GLY A 641 20.48 -3.04 0.85
N THR A 642 21.70 -3.06 0.31
CA THR A 642 22.90 -2.63 1.05
C THR A 642 22.75 -1.18 1.54
N SER A 643 23.17 -0.92 2.78
CA SER A 643 23.08 0.41 3.41
C SER A 643 21.64 0.99 3.57
N SER A 644 20.59 0.18 3.43
CA SER A 644 19.20 0.65 3.64
C SER A 644 18.83 0.89 5.11
N GLY A 645 19.65 0.42 6.05
CA GLY A 645 19.42 0.57 7.49
C GLY A 645 18.77 -0.63 8.18
N LYS A 646 18.82 -1.84 7.57
CA LYS A 646 18.26 -3.08 8.13
C LYS A 646 18.67 -3.34 9.59
N THR A 647 19.98 -3.35 9.84
CA THR A 647 20.53 -3.63 11.19
C THR A 647 20.12 -2.55 12.19
N SER A 648 20.06 -1.29 11.75
CA SER A 648 19.60 -0.16 12.58
C SER A 648 18.12 -0.28 12.94
N LEU A 649 17.27 -0.64 11.97
CA LEU A 649 15.84 -0.88 12.21
C LEU A 649 15.65 -2.09 13.12
N LEU A 650 16.36 -3.20 12.88
CA LEU A 650 16.30 -4.38 13.73
C LEU A 650 16.69 -4.05 15.18
N ASN A 651 17.76 -3.27 15.37
CA ASN A 651 18.20 -2.86 16.71
C ASN A 651 17.13 -2.00 17.41
N ALA A 652 16.52 -1.06 16.68
CA ALA A 652 15.41 -0.26 17.20
C ALA A 652 14.21 -1.15 17.59
N LEU A 653 13.82 -2.11 16.76
CA LEU A 653 12.73 -3.04 17.07
C LEU A 653 13.04 -3.92 18.28
N ALA A 654 14.28 -4.37 18.42
CA ALA A 654 14.73 -5.15 19.56
C ALA A 654 14.65 -4.40 20.90
N SER A 655 14.61 -3.06 20.89
CA SER A 655 14.35 -2.28 22.12
C SER A 655 12.94 -2.46 22.68
N TYR A 656 11.98 -2.94 21.88
CA TYR A 656 10.63 -3.26 22.36
C TYR A 656 10.54 -4.64 23.06
N VAL A 657 11.62 -5.43 23.03
CA VAL A 657 11.63 -6.72 23.72
C VAL A 657 11.50 -6.51 25.24
N PRO A 658 10.57 -7.21 25.91
CA PRO A 658 10.40 -7.10 27.37
C PRO A 658 11.67 -7.46 28.14
N ALA A 659 12.03 -6.64 29.14
CA ALA A 659 13.24 -6.77 29.95
C ALA A 659 13.46 -8.14 30.63
N ASN A 660 12.39 -8.92 30.82
CA ASN A 660 12.42 -10.24 31.44
C ASN A 660 12.76 -11.37 30.47
N GLU A 661 12.89 -11.10 29.16
CA GLU A 661 13.21 -12.09 28.14
C GLU A 661 14.72 -12.17 27.88
N ARG A 662 15.25 -13.38 27.66
CA ARG A 662 16.66 -13.58 27.31
C ARG A 662 16.84 -13.52 25.80
N VAL A 663 17.59 -12.52 25.32
CA VAL A 663 17.88 -12.32 23.90
C VAL A 663 19.29 -12.80 23.58
N ILE A 664 19.45 -13.61 22.54
CA ILE A 664 20.77 -13.98 22.01
C ILE A 664 20.94 -13.36 20.64
N THR A 665 21.97 -12.53 20.46
CA THR A 665 22.35 -12.00 19.14
C THR A 665 23.44 -12.87 18.54
N VAL A 666 23.33 -13.17 17.25
CA VAL A 666 24.32 -13.93 16.49
C VAL A 666 24.69 -13.14 15.24
N GLU A 667 25.96 -12.78 15.10
CA GLU A 667 26.42 -11.87 14.04
C GLU A 667 27.77 -12.32 13.45
N ASP A 668 28.03 -11.97 12.19
CA ASP A 668 29.39 -12.13 11.61
C ASP A 668 30.40 -11.28 12.40
N THR A 669 30.02 -10.02 12.63
CA THR A 669 30.71 -9.08 13.50
C THR A 669 29.66 -8.38 14.33
N ALA A 670 29.90 -8.22 15.62
CA ALA A 670 28.86 -7.74 16.53
C ALA A 670 28.56 -6.23 16.33
N GLU A 671 27.57 -5.91 15.48
CA GLU A 671 27.06 -4.56 15.20
C GLU A 671 25.87 -4.21 16.11
N LEU A 672 25.09 -5.21 16.53
CA LEU A 672 23.93 -5.02 17.39
C LEU A 672 24.38 -4.66 18.81
N SER A 673 23.96 -3.49 19.24
CA SER A 673 24.09 -3.00 20.62
C SER A 673 22.67 -2.84 21.17
N LEU A 674 22.13 -3.91 21.74
CA LEU A 674 20.78 -3.90 22.31
C LEU A 674 20.85 -3.29 23.72
N ASN A 675 20.09 -2.24 23.99
CA ASN A 675 19.92 -1.71 25.34
C ASN A 675 18.92 -2.59 26.14
N HIS A 676 19.27 -3.87 26.31
CA HIS A 676 18.44 -4.89 26.95
C HIS A 676 19.20 -5.54 28.10
N PRO A 677 18.61 -5.69 29.31
CA PRO A 677 19.35 -6.15 30.49
C PRO A 677 19.84 -7.61 30.38
N HIS A 678 19.09 -8.46 29.69
CA HIS A 678 19.43 -9.88 29.48
C HIS A 678 19.77 -10.17 28.01
N VAL A 679 20.93 -9.70 27.56
CA VAL A 679 21.45 -9.97 26.21
C VAL A 679 22.72 -10.82 26.26
N VAL A 680 22.80 -11.83 25.39
CA VAL A 680 24.05 -12.58 25.11
C VAL A 680 24.45 -12.30 23.68
N ARG A 681 25.67 -11.84 23.48
CA ARG A 681 26.20 -11.49 22.15
C ARG A 681 27.15 -12.57 21.68
N LEU A 682 26.84 -13.17 20.54
CA LEU A 682 27.66 -14.19 19.90
C LEU A 682 28.15 -13.65 18.55
N GLU A 683 29.42 -13.88 18.28
CA GLU A 683 30.10 -13.40 17.09
C GLU A 683 30.81 -14.57 16.42
N SER A 684 30.69 -14.65 15.09
CA SER A 684 31.38 -15.66 14.30
C SER A 684 32.89 -15.49 14.42
N ARG A 685 33.62 -16.58 14.20
CA ARG A 685 35.08 -16.56 14.20
C ARG A 685 35.59 -17.12 12.88
N ILE A 686 36.37 -16.32 12.16
CA ILE A 686 37.14 -16.77 11.01
C ILE A 686 38.28 -17.66 11.53
N GLY A 687 38.49 -18.82 10.91
CA GLY A 687 39.58 -19.73 11.27
C GLY A 687 40.97 -19.11 11.06
N GLY A 688 42.00 -19.72 11.65
CA GLY A 688 43.39 -19.32 11.39
C GLY A 688 43.81 -19.57 9.93
N ALA A 689 45.07 -19.27 9.59
CA ALA A 689 45.61 -19.50 8.24
C ALA A 689 45.46 -20.95 7.75
N GLU A 690 45.38 -21.93 8.66
CA GLU A 690 45.14 -23.35 8.38
C GLU A 690 43.65 -23.76 8.47
N GLY A 691 42.73 -22.80 8.62
CA GLY A 691 41.29 -23.03 8.76
C GLY A 691 40.84 -23.58 10.13
N GLN A 692 41.76 -23.92 11.03
CA GLN A 692 41.42 -24.42 12.37
C GLN A 692 40.76 -23.33 13.23
N GLY A 693 39.73 -23.72 14.00
CA GLY A 693 39.03 -22.85 14.95
C GLY A 693 37.99 -21.91 14.34
N ALA A 694 37.57 -22.13 13.10
CA ALA A 694 36.44 -21.42 12.50
C ALA A 694 35.12 -21.78 13.21
N VAL A 695 34.30 -20.78 13.51
CA VAL A 695 32.96 -20.95 14.09
C VAL A 695 32.00 -20.10 13.26
N SER A 696 31.09 -20.76 12.55
CA SER A 696 30.15 -20.09 11.65
C SER A 696 28.92 -19.56 12.38
N ILE A 697 28.17 -18.63 11.76
CA ILE A 697 26.85 -18.20 12.26
C ILE A 697 25.94 -19.42 12.47
N ARG A 698 25.96 -20.38 11.54
CA ARG A 698 25.17 -21.62 11.64
C ARG A 698 25.46 -22.37 12.94
N ASP A 699 26.73 -22.53 13.29
CA ASP A 699 27.16 -23.21 14.52
C ASP A 699 26.68 -22.45 15.76
N LEU A 700 26.76 -21.12 15.72
CA LEU A 700 26.31 -20.26 16.81
C LEU A 700 24.79 -20.28 16.99
N VAL A 701 24.01 -20.23 15.92
CA VAL A 701 22.53 -20.34 16.00
C VAL A 701 22.15 -21.71 16.57
N ARG A 702 22.77 -22.79 16.09
CA ARG A 702 22.55 -24.13 16.62
C ARG A 702 22.92 -24.25 18.11
N ASN A 703 24.04 -23.66 18.51
CA ASN A 703 24.44 -23.63 19.92
C ASN A 703 23.48 -22.77 20.77
N SER A 704 22.98 -21.67 20.22
CA SER A 704 22.05 -20.76 20.89
C SER A 704 20.78 -21.47 21.35
N LEU A 705 20.28 -22.45 20.59
CA LEU A 705 19.13 -23.28 20.97
C LEU A 705 19.32 -24.03 22.32
N ARG A 706 20.56 -24.23 22.77
CA ARG A 706 20.89 -24.88 24.06
C ARG A 706 21.10 -23.88 25.19
N MET A 707 21.08 -22.59 24.89
CA MET A 707 21.34 -21.51 25.85
C MET A 707 20.06 -20.95 26.47
N ARG A 708 18.93 -21.66 26.30
CA ARG A 708 17.57 -21.27 26.71
C ARG A 708 17.24 -19.82 26.32
N PRO A 709 17.32 -19.44 25.02
CA PRO A 709 16.89 -18.13 24.58
C PRO A 709 15.38 -18.01 24.66
N ASP A 710 14.87 -16.82 24.97
CA ASP A 710 13.50 -16.45 24.64
C ASP A 710 13.40 -16.00 23.18
N ARG A 711 14.44 -15.32 22.68
CA ARG A 711 14.55 -14.83 21.31
C ARG A 711 15.95 -15.02 20.76
N ILE A 712 16.04 -15.36 19.48
CA ILE A 712 17.29 -15.37 18.74
C ILE A 712 17.23 -14.25 17.69
N VAL A 713 18.25 -13.42 17.68
CA VAL A 713 18.39 -12.32 16.73
C VAL A 713 19.59 -12.60 15.85
N VAL A 714 19.36 -12.85 14.57
CA VAL A 714 20.43 -13.10 13.60
C VAL A 714 20.73 -11.80 12.86
N GLY A 715 21.95 -11.27 13.01
CA GLY A 715 22.33 -9.97 12.47
C GLY A 715 22.10 -9.87 10.97
N GLU A 716 22.52 -10.88 10.20
CA GLU A 716 22.21 -11.01 8.78
C GLU A 716 22.28 -12.48 8.34
N VAL A 717 21.32 -12.91 7.53
CA VAL A 717 21.27 -14.24 6.93
C VAL A 717 21.78 -14.17 5.49
N ARG A 718 22.88 -14.86 5.22
CA ARG A 718 23.64 -14.90 3.97
C ARG A 718 23.87 -16.30 3.43
N GLY A 719 23.72 -17.34 4.25
CA GLY A 719 24.13 -18.71 3.93
C GLY A 719 23.36 -19.79 4.69
N ALA A 720 24.10 -20.80 5.13
CA ALA A 720 23.56 -22.06 5.65
C ALA A 720 22.83 -21.95 6.99
N GLU A 721 23.06 -20.87 7.73
CA GLU A 721 22.35 -20.53 8.97
C GLU A 721 20.84 -20.34 8.77
N VAL A 722 20.37 -20.11 7.53
CA VAL A 722 18.94 -19.96 7.22
C VAL A 722 18.12 -21.16 7.71
N LEU A 723 18.65 -22.38 7.63
CA LEU A 723 17.95 -23.58 8.08
C LEU A 723 17.82 -23.61 9.60
N GLU A 724 18.87 -23.27 10.32
CA GLU A 724 18.86 -23.23 11.79
C GLU A 724 17.99 -22.07 12.29
N MET A 725 17.96 -20.94 11.56
CA MET A 725 17.05 -19.82 11.83
C MET A 725 15.59 -20.24 11.66
N LEU A 726 15.23 -20.83 10.51
CA LEU A 726 13.88 -21.33 10.26
C LEU A 726 13.48 -22.41 11.28
N GLN A 727 14.43 -23.25 11.70
CA GLN A 727 14.20 -24.22 12.76
C GLN A 727 13.94 -23.52 14.09
N ALA A 728 14.78 -22.55 14.49
CA ALA A 728 14.59 -21.78 15.72
C ALA A 728 13.21 -21.12 15.80
N MET A 729 12.82 -20.44 14.71
CA MET A 729 11.53 -19.76 14.59
C MET A 729 10.33 -20.72 14.64
N ASN A 730 10.48 -21.95 14.15
CA ASN A 730 9.43 -22.98 14.25
C ASN A 730 9.44 -23.75 15.59
N THR A 731 10.53 -23.72 16.36
CA THR A 731 10.74 -24.59 17.53
C THR A 731 10.81 -23.81 18.84
N GLY A 732 9.76 -23.04 19.13
CA GLY A 732 9.54 -22.45 20.45
C GLY A 732 10.39 -21.22 20.79
N HIS A 733 11.10 -20.64 19.82
CA HIS A 733 11.84 -19.38 19.97
C HIS A 733 11.11 -18.24 19.24
N ASP A 734 9.81 -18.12 19.52
CA ASP A 734 8.95 -17.08 18.96
C ASP A 734 9.42 -15.67 19.34
N GLY A 735 9.26 -14.75 18.40
CA GLY A 735 9.71 -13.36 18.54
C GLY A 735 11.14 -13.15 18.05
N SER A 736 11.71 -14.15 17.37
CA SER A 736 13.03 -14.08 16.76
C SER A 736 13.05 -13.12 15.58
N MET A 737 14.19 -12.49 15.34
CA MET A 737 14.34 -11.48 14.29
C MET A 737 15.60 -11.73 13.48
N ALA A 738 15.55 -11.42 12.21
CA ALA A 738 16.74 -11.48 11.37
C ALA A 738 16.75 -10.38 10.32
N THR A 739 17.93 -10.07 9.76
CA THR A 739 18.00 -9.29 8.53
C THR A 739 18.39 -10.15 7.34
N ILE A 740 17.93 -9.77 6.15
CA ILE A 740 18.30 -10.42 4.89
C ILE A 740 18.40 -9.38 3.76
N HIS A 741 19.32 -9.58 2.82
CA HIS A 741 19.43 -8.70 1.67
C HIS A 741 18.43 -9.09 0.57
N ALA A 742 17.35 -8.32 0.41
CA ALA A 742 16.41 -8.46 -0.69
C ALA A 742 15.80 -7.11 -1.11
N ASN A 743 15.42 -7.00 -2.37
CA ASN A 743 14.89 -5.75 -2.94
C ASN A 743 13.37 -5.63 -2.78
N SER A 744 12.69 -6.75 -2.53
CA SER A 744 11.26 -6.81 -2.26
C SER A 744 10.91 -7.94 -1.28
N PRO A 745 9.72 -7.92 -0.63
CA PRO A 745 9.27 -9.04 0.19
C PRO A 745 9.18 -10.38 -0.57
N ARG A 746 8.84 -10.34 -1.87
CA ARG A 746 8.82 -11.54 -2.72
C ARG A 746 10.22 -12.08 -2.97
N ASP A 747 11.19 -11.21 -3.29
CA ASP A 747 12.59 -11.60 -3.45
C ASP A 747 13.17 -12.15 -2.15
N CYS A 748 12.73 -11.60 -1.00
CA CYS A 748 13.12 -12.07 0.31
C CYS A 748 12.73 -13.54 0.52
N LEU A 749 11.48 -13.92 0.21
CA LEU A 749 11.02 -15.31 0.28
C LEU A 749 11.80 -16.21 -0.69
N TYR A 750 11.96 -15.78 -1.94
CA TYR A 750 12.74 -16.53 -2.93
C TYR A 750 14.19 -16.74 -2.49
N ARG A 751 14.81 -15.71 -1.88
CA ARG A 751 16.18 -15.80 -1.38
C ARG A 751 16.30 -16.79 -0.22
N ILE A 752 15.31 -16.86 0.66
CA ILE A 752 15.28 -17.87 1.73
C ILE A 752 15.18 -19.28 1.14
N GLU A 753 14.31 -19.50 0.15
CA GLU A 753 14.20 -20.80 -0.56
C GLU A 753 15.55 -21.20 -1.17
N MET A 754 16.20 -20.27 -1.89
CA MET A 754 17.51 -20.50 -2.50
C MET A 754 18.60 -20.79 -1.48
N LEU A 755 18.70 -20.01 -0.40
CA LEU A 755 19.68 -20.22 0.66
C LEU A 755 19.47 -21.57 1.35
N ALA A 756 18.21 -21.94 1.61
CA ALA A 756 17.87 -23.23 2.22
C ALA A 756 18.26 -24.40 1.29
N GLY A 757 18.05 -24.25 -0.03
CA GLY A 757 18.52 -25.20 -1.04
C GLY A 757 20.04 -25.38 -1.00
N PHE A 758 20.81 -24.29 -1.02
CA PHE A 758 22.28 -24.33 -0.92
C PHE A 758 22.79 -24.86 0.43
N ALA A 759 22.04 -24.66 1.50
CA ALA A 759 22.33 -25.17 2.84
C ALA A 759 22.13 -26.69 2.97
N GLY A 760 21.64 -27.36 1.93
CA GLY A 760 21.44 -28.80 1.86
C GLY A 760 20.10 -29.27 2.42
N PHE A 761 19.03 -28.49 2.29
CA PHE A 761 17.68 -28.95 2.66
C PHE A 761 17.30 -30.22 1.88
N GLN A 762 16.90 -31.27 2.59
CA GLN A 762 16.62 -32.60 2.00
C GLN A 762 15.13 -32.90 1.76
N GLY A 763 14.23 -31.96 2.05
CA GLY A 763 12.79 -32.11 1.79
C GLY A 763 12.36 -31.63 0.41
N SER A 764 11.07 -31.76 0.09
CA SER A 764 10.48 -31.17 -1.12
C SER A 764 10.35 -29.64 -1.01
N GLU A 765 10.25 -28.95 -2.15
CA GLU A 765 9.98 -27.51 -2.19
C GLU A 765 8.70 -27.15 -1.42
N ASP A 766 7.64 -27.95 -1.55
CA ASP A 766 6.38 -27.78 -0.83
C ASP A 766 6.58 -27.80 0.70
N SER A 767 7.42 -28.72 1.18
CA SER A 767 7.75 -28.82 2.59
C SER A 767 8.54 -27.62 3.07
N LEU A 768 9.47 -27.12 2.25
CA LEU A 768 10.25 -25.93 2.54
C LEU A 768 9.37 -24.68 2.62
N ARG A 769 8.47 -24.48 1.65
CA ARG A 769 7.54 -23.35 1.62
C ARG A 769 6.61 -23.34 2.83
N ARG A 770 6.10 -24.51 3.23
CA ARG A 770 5.33 -24.64 4.49
C ARG A 770 6.17 -24.31 5.72
N GLN A 771 7.43 -24.75 5.75
CA GLN A 771 8.33 -24.44 6.86
C GLN A 771 8.66 -22.95 6.95
N ILE A 772 8.84 -22.27 5.80
CA ILE A 772 9.04 -20.83 5.72
C ILE A 772 7.78 -20.09 6.18
N ALA A 773 6.61 -20.46 5.65
CA ALA A 773 5.34 -19.82 5.99
C ALA A 773 4.94 -20.01 7.46
N SER A 774 5.35 -21.12 8.07
CA SER A 774 5.17 -21.37 9.51
C SER A 774 6.18 -20.61 10.37
N ALA A 775 7.40 -20.37 9.86
CA ALA A 775 8.47 -19.74 10.63
C ALA A 775 8.32 -18.21 10.71
N ILE A 776 7.95 -17.57 9.60
CA ILE A 776 8.01 -16.11 9.45
C ILE A 776 6.61 -15.54 9.54
N ASP A 777 6.36 -14.64 10.50
CA ASP A 777 5.08 -13.95 10.60
C ASP A 777 5.07 -12.71 9.69
N PHE A 778 6.16 -11.91 9.69
CA PHE A 778 6.21 -10.64 8.96
C PHE A 778 7.55 -10.40 8.26
N ILE A 779 7.46 -9.79 7.07
CA ILE A 779 8.58 -9.18 6.35
C ILE A 779 8.43 -7.66 6.38
N VAL A 780 9.47 -7.00 6.84
CA VAL A 780 9.55 -5.55 7.03
C VAL A 780 10.59 -5.01 6.04
N GLN A 781 10.15 -4.35 4.97
CA GLN A 781 10.99 -3.93 3.85
C GLN A 781 11.44 -2.47 4.01
N ILE A 782 12.74 -2.23 4.18
CA ILE A 782 13.34 -0.88 4.29
C ILE A 782 14.22 -0.56 3.09
N SER A 783 14.09 0.65 2.55
CA SER A 783 14.88 1.15 1.42
C SER A 783 15.53 2.49 1.71
N ARG A 784 16.60 2.82 0.96
CA ARG A 784 17.24 4.13 0.96
C ARG A 784 16.83 4.88 -0.30
N LEU A 785 16.15 6.01 -0.13
CA LEU A 785 15.75 6.90 -1.22
C LEU A 785 16.98 7.61 -1.82
N GLY A 786 16.85 8.20 -3.00
CA GLY A 786 17.92 8.97 -3.66
C GLY A 786 18.44 10.15 -2.83
N SER A 787 17.59 10.71 -1.97
CA SER A 787 17.95 11.77 -1.01
C SER A 787 18.88 11.31 0.13
N GLY A 788 19.10 10.00 0.27
CA GLY A 788 19.83 9.39 1.40
C GLY A 788 18.93 9.02 2.59
N ARG A 789 17.65 9.45 2.58
CA ARG A 789 16.67 9.07 3.61
C ARG A 789 16.35 7.59 3.56
N ARG A 790 16.14 6.99 4.73
CA ARG A 790 15.81 5.57 4.91
C ARG A 790 14.35 5.46 5.32
N VAL A 791 13.53 4.76 4.53
CA VAL A 791 12.08 4.65 4.70
C VAL A 791 11.63 3.19 4.64
N LEU A 792 10.62 2.85 5.45
CA LEU A 792 9.90 1.58 5.33
C LEU A 792 9.01 1.62 4.10
N VAL A 793 9.30 0.73 3.15
CA VAL A 793 8.57 0.64 1.88
C VAL A 793 7.33 -0.22 2.05
N SER A 794 7.44 -1.33 2.78
CA SER A 794 6.29 -2.19 3.06
C SER A 794 6.40 -2.98 4.35
N ILE A 795 5.24 -3.32 4.91
CA ILE A 795 5.09 -4.30 5.98
C ILE A 795 4.17 -5.39 5.43
N THR A 796 4.71 -6.59 5.24
CA THR A 796 4.02 -7.72 4.62
C THR A 796 3.89 -8.85 5.63
N GLU A 797 2.68 -9.36 5.83
CA GLU A 797 2.41 -10.53 6.64
C GLU A 797 2.41 -11.79 5.78
N ILE A 798 2.94 -12.89 6.31
CA ILE A 798 2.83 -14.22 5.71
C ILE A 798 1.56 -14.89 6.24
N THR A 799 0.64 -15.25 5.35
CA THR A 799 -0.68 -15.78 5.73
C THR A 799 -0.76 -17.30 5.64
N GLY A 800 0.15 -17.95 4.90
CA GLY A 800 0.17 -19.39 4.74
C GLY A 800 0.73 -19.84 3.40
N VAL A 801 0.23 -20.97 2.90
CA VAL A 801 0.58 -21.54 1.60
C VAL A 801 -0.69 -21.95 0.86
N SER A 802 -0.87 -21.49 -0.38
CA SER A 802 -1.95 -21.89 -1.30
C SER A 802 -1.35 -22.21 -2.66
N ASP A 803 -1.83 -23.26 -3.32
CA ASP A 803 -1.35 -23.69 -4.64
C ASP A 803 0.18 -23.80 -4.74
N ASN A 804 0.80 -24.27 -3.67
CA ASN A 804 2.25 -24.39 -3.51
C ASN A 804 3.03 -23.06 -3.58
N LEU A 805 2.37 -21.93 -3.34
CA LEU A 805 2.97 -20.61 -3.22
C LEU A 805 2.74 -20.06 -1.81
N ILE A 806 3.74 -19.40 -1.24
CA ILE A 806 3.60 -18.71 0.03
C ILE A 806 2.67 -17.51 -0.18
N THR A 807 1.55 -17.48 0.52
CA THR A 807 0.57 -16.40 0.44
C THR A 807 0.96 -15.30 1.42
N THR A 808 0.84 -14.05 0.97
CA THR A 808 1.21 -12.87 1.74
C THR A 808 0.14 -11.81 1.63
N GLN A 809 -0.03 -10.99 2.68
CA GLN A 809 -0.85 -9.79 2.61
C GLN A 809 0.00 -8.57 2.99
N GLU A 810 -0.02 -7.55 2.13
CA GLU A 810 0.67 -6.28 2.41
C GLU A 810 -0.24 -5.43 3.31
N MET A 811 0.28 -5.00 4.46
CA MET A 811 -0.47 -4.17 5.41
C MET A 811 -0.29 -2.69 5.14
N PHE A 812 0.95 -2.31 4.83
CA PHE A 812 1.35 -0.93 4.56
C PHE A 812 2.21 -0.88 3.31
N ARG A 813 1.99 0.16 2.51
CA ARG A 813 2.80 0.50 1.35
C ARG A 813 3.20 1.98 1.41
N HIS A 814 4.45 2.26 1.10
CA HIS A 814 4.97 3.61 0.89
C HIS A 814 4.69 4.07 -0.53
N GLU A 815 4.17 5.29 -0.65
CA GLU A 815 3.97 6.00 -1.90
C GLU A 815 4.54 7.42 -1.77
N VAL A 816 5.10 7.92 -2.87
CA VAL A 816 5.62 9.29 -2.95
C VAL A 816 4.53 10.17 -3.56
N GLN A 817 4.07 11.16 -2.80
CA GLN A 817 3.12 12.15 -3.27
C GLN A 817 3.85 13.47 -3.53
N ILE A 818 3.64 14.09 -4.69
CA ILE A 818 4.21 15.40 -4.99
C ILE A 818 3.21 16.46 -4.54
N ASP A 819 3.66 17.42 -3.72
CA ASP A 819 2.82 18.54 -3.30
C ASP A 819 2.69 19.62 -4.39
N GLY A 820 1.82 20.61 -4.16
CA GLY A 820 1.60 21.71 -5.10
C GLY A 820 2.83 22.61 -5.35
N SER A 821 3.93 22.40 -4.61
CA SER A 821 5.21 23.10 -4.80
C SER A 821 6.26 22.25 -5.55
N GLY A 822 5.90 21.03 -5.95
CA GLY A 822 6.83 20.08 -6.58
C GLY A 822 7.71 19.32 -5.60
N LYS A 823 7.42 19.37 -4.29
CA LYS A 823 8.19 18.67 -3.26
C LYS A 823 7.59 17.29 -2.99
N GLU A 824 8.44 16.28 -2.97
CA GLU A 824 8.08 14.91 -2.60
C GLU A 824 7.75 14.81 -1.11
N ILE A 825 6.57 14.26 -0.80
CA ILE A 825 6.06 13.95 0.52
C ILE A 825 5.83 12.44 0.60
N ASP A 826 6.42 11.80 1.61
CA ASP A 826 6.20 10.38 1.89
C ASP A 826 4.80 10.16 2.45
N ARG A 827 4.08 9.21 1.87
CA ARG A 827 2.77 8.78 2.34
C ARG A 827 2.76 7.27 2.53
N TRP A 828 2.32 6.81 3.69
CA TRP A 828 2.06 5.40 3.91
C TRP A 828 0.56 5.13 3.80
N ILE A 829 0.19 4.21 2.93
CA ILE A 829 -1.20 3.77 2.75
C ILE A 829 -1.35 2.44 3.48
N GLY A 830 -2.23 2.42 4.49
CA GLY A 830 -2.72 1.19 5.07
C GLY A 830 -3.74 0.57 4.12
N LEU A 831 -3.50 -0.66 3.67
CA LEU A 831 -4.35 -1.33 2.67
C LEU A 831 -5.66 -1.88 3.25
N GLY A 832 -5.99 -1.54 4.50
CA GLY A 832 -7.25 -1.89 5.17
C GLY A 832 -7.33 -3.33 5.68
N PHE A 833 -6.30 -4.15 5.45
CA PHE A 833 -6.24 -5.52 5.95
C PHE A 833 -5.88 -5.58 7.44
N GLN A 834 -6.59 -6.42 8.18
CA GLN A 834 -6.25 -6.72 9.57
C GLN A 834 -5.21 -7.84 9.62
N PRO A 835 -4.23 -7.79 10.54
CA PRO A 835 -3.24 -8.85 10.65
C PRO A 835 -3.93 -10.17 10.98
N HIS A 836 -3.60 -11.25 10.26
CA HIS A 836 -4.18 -12.58 10.42
C HIS A 836 -3.57 -13.33 11.62
N SER A 837 -2.30 -13.07 11.92
CA SER A 837 -1.51 -13.76 12.94
C SER A 837 -2.19 -13.74 14.30
N HIS A 838 -2.42 -14.93 14.86
CA HIS A 838 -3.03 -15.14 16.18
C HIS A 838 -2.23 -14.46 17.30
N LYS A 839 -0.92 -14.27 17.11
CA LYS A 839 -0.02 -13.55 18.02
C LYS A 839 -0.43 -12.10 18.26
N LEU A 840 -1.16 -11.50 17.31
CA LEU A 840 -1.67 -10.13 17.40
C LEU A 840 -3.13 -10.05 17.86
N GLU A 841 -3.77 -11.17 18.21
CA GLU A 841 -5.14 -11.17 18.77
C GLU A 841 -5.32 -10.26 19.99
N PRO A 842 -4.41 -10.24 20.99
CA PRO A 842 -4.55 -9.36 22.14
C PRO A 842 -4.52 -7.88 21.76
N PHE A 843 -3.69 -7.52 20.77
CA PHE A 843 -3.61 -6.15 20.25
C PHE A 843 -4.86 -5.78 19.47
N ARG A 844 -5.43 -6.71 18.67
CA ARG A 844 -6.71 -6.53 17.98
C ARG A 844 -7.85 -6.31 18.97
N GLN A 845 -7.88 -7.06 20.07
CA GLN A 845 -8.86 -6.86 21.15
C GLN A 845 -8.71 -5.48 21.79
N LEU A 846 -7.49 -5.03 22.09
CA LEU A 846 -7.22 -3.72 22.68
C LEU A 846 -7.66 -2.54 21.77
N LEU A 847 -7.43 -2.63 20.46
CA LEU A 847 -7.91 -1.66 19.47
C LEU A 847 -9.43 -1.68 19.32
N ARG A 848 -10.04 -2.87 19.38
CA ARG A 848 -11.49 -3.03 19.31
C ARG A 848 -12.14 -2.43 20.57
N GLU A 849 -11.62 -2.76 21.74
CA GLU A 849 -12.12 -2.29 23.05
C GLU A 849 -11.94 -0.78 23.27
N SER A 850 -10.85 -0.17 22.78
CA SER A 850 -10.59 1.27 22.96
C SER A 850 -11.54 2.16 22.16
N LEU A 851 -11.89 1.79 20.92
CA LEU A 851 -12.84 2.55 20.09
C LEU A 851 -14.30 2.22 20.41
N THR A 852 -14.65 0.96 20.65
CA THR A 852 -16.03 0.60 21.00
C THR A 852 -16.35 0.93 22.44
N GLY A 853 -15.42 0.75 23.38
CA GLY A 853 -15.62 0.98 24.81
C GLY A 853 -15.75 2.45 25.20
N LEU A 854 -15.03 3.37 24.51
CA LEU A 854 -15.15 4.80 24.77
C LEU A 854 -16.44 5.38 24.19
N LEU A 855 -16.85 4.90 23.01
CA LEU A 855 -18.10 5.31 22.37
C LEU A 855 -19.32 4.68 23.06
N LEU A 856 -19.28 3.40 23.44
CA LEU A 856 -20.29 2.76 24.30
C LEU A 856 -20.30 3.38 25.69
N GLY A 857 -19.15 3.71 26.27
CA GLY A 857 -19.04 4.36 27.58
C GLY A 857 -19.68 5.74 27.58
N VAL A 858 -19.39 6.58 26.58
CA VAL A 858 -20.04 7.90 26.44
C VAL A 858 -21.53 7.74 26.13
N LEU A 859 -21.93 6.84 25.23
CA LEU A 859 -23.35 6.64 24.89
C LEU A 859 -24.15 6.04 26.06
N SER A 860 -23.54 5.15 26.84
CA SER A 860 -24.17 4.57 28.03
C SER A 860 -24.18 5.55 29.20
N ILE A 861 -23.16 6.39 29.39
CA ILE A 861 -23.20 7.52 30.33
C ILE A 861 -24.29 8.50 29.91
N VAL A 862 -24.39 8.87 28.63
CA VAL A 862 -25.46 9.76 28.14
C VAL A 862 -26.83 9.12 28.29
N SER A 863 -26.98 7.82 27.97
CA SER A 863 -28.26 7.11 28.11
C SER A 863 -28.66 6.89 29.56
N VAL A 864 -27.70 6.61 30.45
CA VAL A 864 -27.91 6.52 31.90
C VAL A 864 -28.21 7.90 32.46
N LEU A 865 -27.54 8.97 32.05
CA LEU A 865 -27.86 10.34 32.47
C LEU A 865 -29.22 10.78 31.94
N LEU A 866 -29.62 10.40 30.73
CA LEU A 866 -30.94 10.70 30.17
C LEU A 866 -32.04 9.88 30.85
N ALA A 867 -31.80 8.59 31.11
CA ALA A 867 -32.71 7.72 31.85
C ALA A 867 -32.81 8.13 33.32
N LEU A 868 -31.71 8.55 33.94
CA LEU A 868 -31.65 9.11 35.30
C LEU A 868 -32.33 10.48 35.31
N ALA A 869 -32.19 11.33 34.30
CA ALA A 869 -32.92 12.59 34.19
C ALA A 869 -34.43 12.36 34.02
N VAL A 870 -34.85 11.40 33.21
CA VAL A 870 -36.26 11.01 33.03
C VAL A 870 -36.82 10.35 34.29
N TRP A 871 -36.03 9.51 34.97
CA TRP A 871 -36.40 8.89 36.25
C TRP A 871 -36.43 9.90 37.40
N LEU A 872 -35.46 10.82 37.48
CA LEU A 872 -35.44 11.93 38.44
C LEU A 872 -36.57 12.91 38.18
N TRP A 873 -36.97 13.15 36.92
CA TRP A 873 -38.11 14.00 36.60
C TRP A 873 -39.46 13.32 36.91
N GLY A 874 -39.57 12.02 36.64
CA GLY A 874 -40.72 11.20 37.01
C GLY A 874 -40.86 10.99 38.53
N THR A 875 -39.73 10.91 39.24
CA THR A 875 -39.72 10.80 40.71
C THR A 875 -39.84 12.17 41.41
N ALA A 876 -39.36 13.26 40.80
CA ALA A 876 -39.55 14.62 41.32
C ALA A 876 -41.01 15.05 41.26
N SER A 877 -41.72 14.75 40.16
CA SER A 877 -43.16 15.07 40.05
C SER A 877 -44.02 14.25 41.02
N THR A 878 -43.65 12.99 41.28
CA THR A 878 -44.35 12.14 42.27
C THR A 878 -43.95 12.45 43.72
N ARG A 879 -42.71 12.88 43.98
CA ARG A 879 -42.26 13.39 45.30
C ARG A 879 -42.91 14.73 45.64
N GLN A 880 -43.07 15.62 44.67
CA GLN A 880 -43.73 16.92 44.87
C GLN A 880 -45.23 16.73 45.16
N GLN A 881 -45.90 15.76 44.53
CA GLN A 881 -47.28 15.39 44.89
C GLN A 881 -47.39 14.67 46.23
N ARG A 882 -46.43 13.80 46.59
CA ARG A 882 -46.40 13.13 47.91
C ARG A 882 -46.13 14.11 49.05
N GLN A 883 -45.21 15.07 48.88
CA GLN A 883 -44.95 16.12 49.86
C GLN A 883 -46.14 17.07 49.99
N ALA A 884 -46.80 17.45 48.89
CA ALA A 884 -48.03 18.23 48.94
C ALA A 884 -49.18 17.47 49.65
N SER A 885 -49.31 16.16 49.44
CA SER A 885 -50.31 15.34 50.15
C SER A 885 -49.98 15.10 51.62
N LEU A 886 -48.69 14.98 51.98
CA LEU A 886 -48.24 14.87 53.37
C LEU A 886 -48.38 16.19 54.12
N GLN A 887 -48.08 17.33 53.49
CA GLN A 887 -48.33 18.65 54.05
C GLN A 887 -49.82 18.93 54.23
N HIS A 888 -50.68 18.48 53.30
CA HIS A 888 -52.12 18.55 53.48
C HIS A 888 -52.63 17.62 54.60
N ALA A 889 -52.04 16.44 54.77
CA ALA A 889 -52.37 15.52 55.87
C ALA A 889 -51.86 16.04 57.23
N GLU A 890 -50.67 16.63 57.30
CA GLU A 890 -50.12 17.29 58.48
C GLU A 890 -50.92 18.55 58.85
N GLN A 891 -51.37 19.34 57.87
CA GLN A 891 -52.28 20.47 58.12
C GLN A 891 -53.67 20.04 58.60
N GLN A 892 -54.13 18.83 58.25
CA GLN A 892 -55.39 18.27 58.74
C GLN A 892 -55.24 17.66 60.14
N LEU A 893 -54.11 17.01 60.44
CA LEU A 893 -53.77 16.53 61.78
C LEU A 893 -53.50 17.68 62.76
N ALA A 894 -52.87 18.77 62.29
CA ALA A 894 -52.66 19.99 63.08
C ALA A 894 -53.94 20.81 63.34
N ARG A 895 -55.00 20.59 62.55
CA ARG A 895 -56.32 21.21 62.73
C ARG A 895 -57.31 20.33 63.51
N GLY A 896 -56.89 19.14 63.95
CA GLY A 896 -57.72 18.12 64.57
C GLY A 896 -57.53 17.97 66.08
N THR A 897 -57.56 19.05 66.86
CA THR A 897 -57.89 18.96 68.30
C THR A 897 -59.10 19.82 68.58
N GLY A 898 -60.27 19.19 68.61
CA GLY A 898 -61.49 19.77 69.14
C GLY A 898 -62.64 19.86 68.13
N ALA A 899 -63.77 19.30 68.55
CA ALA A 899 -65.13 19.54 68.07
C ALA A 899 -65.59 18.83 66.78
N GLY A 900 -66.38 17.76 67.00
CA GLY A 900 -67.81 17.86 66.67
C GLY A 900 -68.27 17.17 65.39
N ALA A 901 -68.98 16.06 65.60
CA ALA A 901 -69.69 15.18 64.67
C ALA A 901 -70.70 15.80 63.66
N ASN A 902 -70.63 17.07 63.27
CA ASN A 902 -71.62 17.70 62.38
C ASN A 902 -71.07 18.44 61.14
N THR A 903 -69.77 18.34 60.82
CA THR A 903 -69.19 19.02 59.64
C THR A 903 -68.98 18.11 58.42
N ALA A 904 -69.23 16.81 58.53
CA ALA A 904 -69.12 15.87 57.42
C ALA A 904 -70.25 16.03 56.37
N THR A 905 -71.37 16.66 56.74
CA THR A 905 -72.54 16.88 55.87
C THR A 905 -72.43 18.13 54.99
N ASP A 906 -71.67 19.16 55.37
CA ASP A 906 -71.52 20.39 54.57
C ASP A 906 -70.31 20.35 53.61
N ALA A 907 -69.24 19.63 53.94
CA ALA A 907 -68.13 19.40 53.02
C ALA A 907 -68.52 18.52 51.80
N ALA A 908 -69.63 17.79 51.90
CA ALA A 908 -70.17 16.96 50.82
C ALA A 908 -70.94 17.76 49.74
N ARG A 909 -71.33 19.02 50.01
CA ARG A 909 -72.06 19.87 49.05
C ARG A 909 -71.16 20.75 48.17
N GLN A 910 -69.85 20.80 48.44
CA GLN A 910 -68.88 21.64 47.71
C GLN A 910 -67.79 20.82 47.00
N ALA A 911 -68.10 19.61 46.54
CA ALA A 911 -67.23 18.91 45.60
C ALA A 911 -67.32 19.62 44.22
N PRO A 912 -66.20 20.03 43.59
CA PRO A 912 -66.23 20.66 42.27
C PRO A 912 -66.89 19.72 41.26
N LEU A 913 -67.89 20.21 40.52
CA LEU A 913 -68.36 19.56 39.30
C LEU A 913 -67.16 19.38 38.35
N PRO A 914 -67.06 18.24 37.63
CA PRO A 914 -65.93 17.99 36.74
C PRO A 914 -65.85 19.08 35.66
N PRO A 915 -64.63 19.51 35.27
CA PRO A 915 -64.47 20.47 34.19
C PRO A 915 -65.09 19.92 32.88
N PRO A 916 -65.69 20.77 32.03
CA PRO A 916 -66.31 20.33 30.79
C PRO A 916 -65.28 19.60 29.92
N GLY A 917 -65.72 18.45 29.39
CA GLY A 917 -64.88 17.41 28.82
C GLY A 917 -63.90 17.90 27.76
N ARG A 918 -62.61 17.63 28.00
CA ARG A 918 -61.69 17.45 26.87
C ARG A 918 -62.27 16.35 25.99
N ARG A 919 -62.38 16.61 24.69
CA ARG A 919 -62.71 15.55 23.72
C ARG A 919 -61.68 14.43 23.92
N PRO A 920 -62.11 13.20 24.22
CA PRO A 920 -61.19 12.09 24.42
C PRO A 920 -60.39 11.91 23.13
N LEU A 921 -59.07 12.01 23.22
CA LEU A 921 -58.20 11.67 22.11
C LEU A 921 -58.31 10.15 21.87
N PRO A 922 -58.17 9.68 20.63
CA PRO A 922 -58.38 8.27 20.30
C PRO A 922 -57.47 7.31 21.09
N TRP A 923 -56.31 7.78 21.55
CA TRP A 923 -55.34 7.03 22.36
C TRP A 923 -55.51 7.18 23.88
N ASP A 924 -56.35 8.10 24.38
CA ASP A 924 -56.53 8.30 25.83
C ASP A 924 -57.02 7.03 26.52
N GLY A 925 -57.97 6.33 25.88
CA GLY A 925 -58.48 5.05 26.39
C GLY A 925 -57.43 3.93 26.43
N GLN A 926 -56.38 4.00 25.61
CA GLN A 926 -55.32 3.00 25.55
C GLN A 926 -54.21 3.29 26.56
N LEU A 927 -53.87 4.57 26.76
CA LEU A 927 -52.95 5.02 27.79
C LEU A 927 -53.51 4.78 29.19
N GLN A 928 -54.80 5.04 29.39
CA GLN A 928 -55.46 4.82 30.67
C GLN A 928 -55.49 3.32 31.04
N ARG A 929 -55.68 2.42 30.06
CA ARG A 929 -55.53 0.96 30.26
C ARG A 929 -54.14 0.54 30.70
N ALA A 930 -53.12 1.28 30.30
CA ALA A 930 -51.73 1.00 30.65
C ALA A 930 -51.31 1.62 31.99
N GLY A 931 -52.25 2.25 32.71
CA GLY A 931 -51.99 2.97 33.95
C GLY A 931 -51.20 4.25 33.74
N LEU A 932 -51.26 4.84 32.55
CA LEU A 932 -50.57 6.07 32.17
C LEU A 932 -51.55 7.25 32.17
N THR A 933 -51.05 8.43 32.49
CA THR A 933 -51.88 9.65 32.50
C THR A 933 -52.31 10.01 31.07
N PRO A 934 -53.62 10.10 30.78
CA PRO A 934 -54.11 10.46 29.46
C PRO A 934 -53.72 11.90 29.09
N GLY A 935 -53.38 12.13 27.82
CA GLY A 935 -52.92 13.43 27.31
C GLY A 935 -51.99 13.34 26.10
N TRP A 936 -51.84 14.47 25.38
CA TRP A 936 -51.06 14.56 24.14
C TRP A 936 -49.54 14.51 24.34
N LYS A 937 -49.04 14.84 25.53
CA LYS A 937 -47.59 14.95 25.80
C LYS A 937 -46.87 13.60 25.73
N LEU A 938 -47.51 12.55 26.23
CA LEU A 938 -46.89 11.23 26.32
C LEU A 938 -46.65 10.56 24.95
N PRO A 939 -47.63 10.52 24.03
CA PRO A 939 -47.37 9.99 22.69
C PRO A 939 -46.35 10.83 21.91
N LEU A 940 -46.34 12.16 22.10
CA LEU A 940 -45.30 13.02 21.51
C LEU A 940 -43.89 12.69 22.05
N LEU A 941 -43.77 12.47 23.35
CA LEU A 941 -42.51 12.10 23.99
C LEU A 941 -42.05 10.68 23.59
N MET A 942 -42.99 9.78 23.26
CA MET A 942 -42.66 8.48 22.68
C MET A 942 -42.20 8.59 21.21
N LEU A 943 -42.71 9.57 20.44
CA LEU A 943 -42.39 9.76 19.02
C LEU A 943 -40.97 10.33 18.79
N LEU A 944 -40.53 11.28 19.63
CA LEU A 944 -39.27 12.02 19.44
C LEU A 944 -38.01 11.14 19.37
N PRO A 945 -37.81 10.14 20.27
CA PRO A 945 -36.67 9.23 20.17
C PRO A 945 -36.72 8.36 18.91
N GLY A 946 -37.92 8.00 18.44
CA GLY A 946 -38.11 7.25 17.20
C GLY A 946 -37.68 8.04 15.97
N ILE A 947 -38.05 9.32 15.90
CA ILE A 947 -37.62 10.22 14.81
C ILE A 947 -36.10 10.40 14.82
N ALA A 948 -35.50 10.58 16.00
CA ALA A 948 -34.05 10.71 16.14
C ALA A 948 -33.31 9.43 15.70
N LEU A 949 -33.82 8.26 16.11
CA LEU A 949 -33.28 6.96 15.73
C LEU A 949 -33.38 6.73 14.21
N SER A 950 -34.50 7.11 13.60
CA SER A 950 -34.72 7.01 12.15
C SER A 950 -33.84 7.96 11.35
N ALA A 951 -33.64 9.19 11.82
CA ALA A 951 -32.71 10.14 11.20
C ALA A 951 -31.26 9.63 11.28
N PHE A 952 -30.87 9.06 12.41
CA PHE A 952 -29.54 8.44 12.58
C PHE A 952 -29.34 7.24 11.64
N ALA A 953 -30.36 6.40 11.47
CA ALA A 953 -30.30 5.27 10.54
C ALA A 953 -30.09 5.72 9.08
N VAL A 954 -30.74 6.81 8.65
CA VAL A 954 -30.51 7.41 7.33
C VAL A 954 -29.08 7.93 7.19
N LEU A 955 -28.59 8.66 8.19
CA LEU A 955 -27.22 9.20 8.18
C LEU A 955 -26.16 8.08 8.12
N ARG A 956 -26.44 6.92 8.74
CA ARG A 956 -25.48 5.81 8.76
C ARG A 956 -25.55 4.91 7.53
N LEU A 957 -26.74 4.69 6.99
CA LEU A 957 -26.98 3.74 5.89
C LEU A 957 -27.13 4.43 4.52
N GLY A 958 -27.02 5.76 4.46
CA GLY A 958 -26.97 6.54 3.23
C GLY A 958 -28.27 6.60 2.42
N THR A 959 -29.37 6.06 2.94
CA THR A 959 -30.59 5.78 2.17
C THR A 959 -31.84 6.36 2.82
N ALA A 960 -32.56 7.22 2.09
CA ALA A 960 -33.73 7.93 2.63
C ALA A 960 -34.92 7.00 2.96
N TRP A 961 -35.03 5.85 2.29
CA TRP A 961 -36.11 4.88 2.52
C TRP A 961 -35.98 4.13 3.87
N MET A 962 -34.81 4.17 4.51
CA MET A 962 -34.62 3.61 5.86
C MET A 962 -35.35 4.40 6.95
N PHE A 963 -35.71 5.66 6.69
CA PHE A 963 -36.45 6.49 7.64
C PHE A 963 -37.85 5.92 7.94
N PRO A 964 -38.75 5.71 6.96
CA PRO A 964 -40.08 5.18 7.23
C PRO A 964 -40.04 3.75 7.80
N LEU A 965 -39.07 2.91 7.39
CA LEU A 965 -38.96 1.54 7.89
C LEU A 965 -38.59 1.50 9.39
N THR A 966 -37.55 2.23 9.78
CA THR A 966 -37.09 2.26 11.18
C THR A 966 -38.10 2.92 12.11
N LEU A 967 -38.80 3.95 11.63
CA LEU A 967 -39.85 4.62 12.39
C LEU A 967 -41.05 3.68 12.62
N LEU A 968 -41.43 2.91 11.59
CA LEU A 968 -42.51 1.92 11.68
C LEU A 968 -42.17 0.82 12.71
N LEU A 969 -40.95 0.29 12.68
CA LEU A 969 -40.49 -0.72 13.64
C LEU A 969 -40.44 -0.21 15.07
N TYR A 970 -39.97 1.03 15.27
CA TYR A 970 -39.96 1.67 16.58
C TYR A 970 -41.38 1.87 17.14
N LEU A 971 -42.31 2.35 16.31
CA LEU A 971 -43.72 2.51 16.68
C LEU A 971 -44.39 1.16 17.00
N LEU A 972 -44.06 0.10 16.26
CA LEU A 972 -44.49 -1.26 16.55
C LEU A 972 -43.98 -1.73 17.92
N GLY A 973 -42.73 -1.44 18.26
CA GLY A 973 -42.15 -1.72 19.57
C GLY A 973 -42.85 -0.98 20.71
N CYS A 974 -43.12 0.32 20.55
CA CYS A 974 -43.90 1.09 21.52
C CYS A 974 -45.32 0.53 21.70
N TRP A 975 -45.97 0.11 20.61
CA TRP A 975 -47.29 -0.50 20.65
C TRP A 975 -47.27 -1.85 21.38
N LEU A 976 -46.30 -2.72 21.10
CA LEU A 976 -46.12 -4.01 21.80
C LEU A 976 -45.82 -3.80 23.29
N TRP A 977 -44.99 -2.83 23.64
CA TRP A 977 -44.72 -2.46 25.03
C TRP A 977 -45.98 -2.01 25.75
N LEU A 978 -46.78 -1.15 25.11
CA LEU A 978 -48.05 -0.68 25.64
C LEU A 978 -49.01 -1.85 25.88
N MET A 979 -49.13 -2.77 24.92
CA MET A 979 -49.96 -3.98 25.04
C MET A 979 -49.48 -4.92 26.16
N ARG A 980 -48.16 -5.11 26.29
CA ARG A 980 -47.58 -5.92 27.37
C ARG A 980 -47.83 -5.28 28.74
N ARG A 981 -47.73 -3.95 28.82
CA ARG A 981 -48.01 -3.19 30.05
C ARG A 981 -49.49 -3.24 30.43
N THR A 982 -50.41 -3.11 29.47
CA THR A 982 -51.86 -3.26 29.72
C THR A 982 -52.17 -4.66 30.23
N GLY A 983 -51.59 -5.71 29.64
CA GLY A 983 -51.79 -7.09 30.07
C GLY A 983 -51.27 -7.34 31.50
N LYS A 984 -50.07 -6.84 31.82
CA LYS A 984 -49.52 -6.91 33.19
C LYS A 984 -50.40 -6.21 34.22
N LEU A 985 -50.91 -5.02 33.90
CA LEU A 985 -51.78 -4.28 34.80
C LEU A 985 -53.10 -5.03 35.03
N GLN A 986 -53.71 -5.57 33.98
CA GLN A 986 -54.93 -6.37 34.08
C GLN A 986 -54.72 -7.63 34.92
N ALA A 987 -53.58 -8.33 34.76
CA ALA A 987 -53.25 -9.49 35.58
C ALA A 987 -53.07 -9.12 37.06
N GLN A 988 -52.42 -8.00 37.37
CA GLN A 988 -52.29 -7.50 38.75
C GLN A 988 -53.63 -7.11 39.36
N LEU A 989 -54.54 -6.51 38.58
CA LEU A 989 -55.90 -6.20 39.01
C LEU A 989 -56.70 -7.46 39.32
N LEU A 990 -56.56 -8.50 38.50
CA LEU A 990 -57.22 -9.79 38.71
C LEU A 990 -56.69 -10.49 39.97
N HIS A 991 -55.37 -10.50 40.17
CA HIS A 991 -54.72 -11.11 41.33
C HIS A 991 -55.09 -10.44 42.67
N GLN A 992 -55.30 -9.12 42.68
CA GLN A 992 -55.68 -8.38 43.90
C GLN A 992 -57.18 -8.43 44.23
N LEU A 993 -58.01 -8.91 43.31
CA LEU A 993 -59.47 -8.91 43.44
C LEU A 993 -59.98 -9.89 44.53
N PRO A 994 -59.50 -11.14 44.62
CA PRO A 994 -59.89 -12.08 45.67
C PRO A 994 -59.62 -11.54 47.08
N ASP A 995 -58.41 -11.02 47.32
CA ASP A 995 -58.02 -10.47 48.63
C ASP A 995 -58.89 -9.27 49.04
N PHE A 996 -59.25 -8.42 48.07
CA PHE A 996 -60.17 -7.32 48.28
C PHE A 996 -61.57 -7.82 48.67
N LEU A 997 -62.10 -8.83 47.97
CA LEU A 997 -63.41 -9.42 48.28
C LEU A 997 -63.41 -10.10 49.66
N ASP A 998 -62.34 -10.80 50.03
CA ASP A 998 -62.20 -11.43 51.35
C ASP A 998 -62.17 -10.40 52.48
N ASN A 999 -61.46 -9.28 52.28
CA ASN A 999 -61.47 -8.16 53.23
C ASN A 999 -62.86 -7.52 53.34
N LEU A 1000 -63.56 -7.37 52.22
CA LEU A 1000 -64.90 -6.81 52.19
C LEU A 1000 -65.91 -7.74 52.89
N VAL A 1001 -65.83 -9.06 52.69
CA VAL A 1001 -66.62 -10.07 53.42
C VAL A 1001 -66.34 -10.05 54.92
N ARG A 1002 -65.07 -9.95 55.33
CA ARG A 1002 -64.69 -9.82 56.75
C ARG A 1002 -65.30 -8.57 57.38
N LEU A 1003 -65.25 -7.44 56.69
CA LEU A 1003 -65.75 -6.16 57.21
C LEU A 1003 -67.28 -6.08 57.26
N THR A 1004 -67.99 -6.69 56.30
CA THR A 1004 -69.46 -6.79 56.33
C THR A 1004 -69.92 -7.78 57.42
N ALA A 1005 -69.20 -8.89 57.63
CA ALA A 1005 -69.49 -9.83 58.70
C ALA A 1005 -69.35 -9.20 60.11
N LEU A 1006 -68.52 -8.17 60.25
CA LEU A 1006 -68.38 -7.35 61.48
C LEU A 1006 -69.52 -6.33 61.69
N GLY A 1007 -70.56 -6.34 60.85
CA GLY A 1007 -71.73 -5.48 60.98
C GLY A 1007 -71.67 -4.14 60.23
N ASN A 1008 -70.63 -3.90 59.43
CA ASN A 1008 -70.57 -2.69 58.59
C ASN A 1008 -71.55 -2.80 57.40
N SER A 1009 -72.14 -1.66 56.99
CA SER A 1009 -72.88 -1.60 55.73
C SER A 1009 -71.94 -1.90 54.55
N LEU A 1010 -72.45 -2.52 53.48
CA LEU A 1010 -71.65 -2.89 52.30
C LEU A 1010 -70.86 -1.69 51.73
N GLN A 1011 -71.46 -0.50 51.74
CA GLN A 1011 -70.81 0.73 51.28
C GLN A 1011 -69.69 1.19 52.24
N ALA A 1012 -69.86 1.06 53.56
CA ALA A 1012 -68.83 1.39 54.53
C ALA A 1012 -67.68 0.36 54.49
N ALA A 1013 -68.00 -0.93 54.39
CA ALA A 1013 -67.04 -2.01 54.22
C ALA A 1013 -66.19 -1.82 52.94
N PHE A 1014 -66.82 -1.43 51.82
CA PHE A 1014 -66.12 -1.14 50.56
C PHE A 1014 -65.12 0.03 50.71
N GLN A 1015 -65.47 1.09 51.43
CA GLN A 1015 -64.57 2.23 51.67
C GLN A 1015 -63.37 1.86 52.55
N VAL A 1016 -63.57 1.06 53.60
CA VAL A 1016 -62.47 0.61 54.47
C VAL A 1016 -61.57 -0.37 53.71
N ALA A 1017 -62.15 -1.32 52.96
CA ALA A 1017 -61.41 -2.27 52.14
C ALA A 1017 -60.61 -1.57 51.03
N SER A 1018 -61.13 -0.50 50.42
CA SER A 1018 -60.41 0.23 49.36
C SER A 1018 -59.14 0.90 49.86
N VAL A 1019 -59.15 1.46 51.07
CA VAL A 1019 -57.98 2.12 51.70
C VAL A 1019 -56.88 1.11 52.03
N GLN A 1020 -57.26 -0.12 52.41
CA GLN A 1020 -56.35 -1.22 52.73
C GLN A 1020 -55.80 -1.93 51.49
N THR A 1021 -56.41 -1.73 50.32
CA THR A 1021 -55.97 -2.35 49.07
C THR A 1021 -54.73 -1.63 48.53
N ASN A 1022 -53.79 -2.39 47.97
CA ASN A 1022 -52.59 -1.83 47.34
C ASN A 1022 -52.85 -1.36 45.91
N ALA A 1023 -51.94 -0.55 45.36
CA ALA A 1023 -51.95 -0.24 43.93
C ALA A 1023 -51.62 -1.53 43.11
N PRO A 1024 -52.17 -1.72 41.90
CA PRO A 1024 -52.98 -0.78 41.11
C PRO A 1024 -54.50 -0.79 41.40
N LEU A 1025 -55.04 -1.80 42.09
CA LEU A 1025 -56.49 -1.94 42.30
C LEU A 1025 -57.08 -0.78 43.11
N ARG A 1026 -56.34 -0.28 44.09
CA ARG A 1026 -56.72 0.90 44.90
C ARG A 1026 -57.15 2.11 44.05
N GLY A 1027 -56.47 2.39 42.95
CA GLY A 1027 -56.80 3.56 42.11
C GLY A 1027 -58.16 3.46 41.43
N LEU A 1028 -58.58 2.24 41.06
CA LEU A 1028 -59.91 1.96 40.53
C LEU A 1028 -60.95 2.10 41.65
N LEU A 1029 -60.71 1.48 42.80
CA LEU A 1029 -61.62 1.49 43.94
C LEU A 1029 -61.82 2.91 44.52
N ASP A 1030 -60.76 3.72 44.62
CA ASP A 1030 -60.84 5.13 45.03
C ASP A 1030 -61.69 5.95 44.05
N THR A 1031 -61.64 5.61 42.76
CA THR A 1031 -62.50 6.23 41.74
C THR A 1031 -63.96 5.80 41.89
N THR A 1032 -64.21 4.53 42.19
CA THR A 1032 -65.55 4.03 42.55
C THR A 1032 -66.11 4.70 43.80
N VAL A 1033 -65.31 4.84 44.86
CA VAL A 1033 -65.72 5.53 46.09
C VAL A 1033 -66.02 7.00 45.82
N ARG A 1034 -65.23 7.67 44.97
CA ARG A 1034 -65.50 9.07 44.57
C ARG A 1034 -66.84 9.21 43.84
N TYR A 1035 -67.15 8.33 42.89
CA TYR A 1035 -68.45 8.35 42.21
C TYR A 1035 -69.60 8.01 43.16
N ALA A 1036 -69.42 7.04 44.05
CA ALA A 1036 -70.44 6.65 45.01
C ALA A 1036 -70.75 7.76 46.04
N ARG A 1037 -69.73 8.51 46.47
CA ARG A 1037 -69.90 9.72 47.30
C ARG A 1037 -70.64 10.84 46.57
N GLY A 1038 -70.58 10.86 45.24
CA GLY A 1038 -71.33 11.78 44.37
C GLY A 1038 -72.80 11.39 44.16
N GLY A 1039 -73.35 10.46 44.94
CA GLY A 1039 -74.76 10.03 44.87
C GLY A 1039 -75.05 8.93 43.85
N MET A 1040 -74.02 8.35 43.22
CA MET A 1040 -74.18 7.21 42.31
C MET A 1040 -74.24 5.89 43.08
N ASP A 1041 -75.12 4.97 42.65
CA ASP A 1041 -75.16 3.62 43.20
C ASP A 1041 -73.80 2.91 43.00
N LEU A 1042 -73.39 2.10 44.00
CA LEU A 1042 -72.05 1.49 44.06
C LEU A 1042 -71.75 0.59 42.85
N ASP A 1043 -72.76 -0.10 42.33
CA ASP A 1043 -72.69 -0.93 41.12
C ASP A 1043 -72.41 -0.09 39.88
N ARG A 1044 -73.14 1.01 39.71
CA ARG A 1044 -72.97 1.92 38.57
C ARG A 1044 -71.62 2.63 38.65
N ALA A 1045 -71.23 3.07 39.85
CA ALA A 1045 -69.95 3.68 40.15
C ALA A 1045 -68.77 2.74 39.83
N LEU A 1046 -68.88 1.46 40.18
CA LEU A 1046 -67.86 0.47 39.83
C LEU A 1046 -67.84 0.22 38.33
N SER A 1047 -68.99 0.12 37.67
CA SER A 1047 -69.06 -0.12 36.23
C SER A 1047 -68.38 0.98 35.41
N LEU A 1048 -68.55 2.26 35.80
CA LEU A 1048 -67.92 3.40 35.16
C LEU A 1048 -66.42 3.48 35.46
N ALA A 1049 -66.02 3.21 36.71
CA ALA A 1049 -64.60 3.16 37.09
C ALA A 1049 -63.84 2.01 36.38
N ALA A 1050 -64.52 0.90 36.11
CA ALA A 1050 -63.96 -0.26 35.43
C ALA A 1050 -63.93 -0.15 33.89
N GLN A 1051 -64.72 0.77 33.30
CA GLN A 1051 -64.85 0.92 31.85
C GLN A 1051 -63.52 1.10 31.09
N PRO A 1052 -62.54 1.88 31.59
CA PRO A 1052 -61.26 2.05 30.91
C PRO A 1052 -60.51 0.72 30.74
N TYR A 1053 -60.53 -0.14 31.76
CA TYR A 1053 -59.73 -1.36 31.85
C TYR A 1053 -60.22 -2.50 30.98
N ARG A 1054 -61.46 -2.46 30.49
CA ARG A 1054 -62.07 -3.47 29.60
C ARG A 1054 -61.93 -4.92 30.10
N MET A 1055 -62.02 -5.16 31.40
CA MET A 1055 -62.05 -6.51 31.96
C MET A 1055 -63.50 -6.93 32.18
N ASP A 1056 -63.92 -8.03 31.56
CA ASP A 1056 -65.30 -8.53 31.71
C ASP A 1056 -65.59 -8.98 33.14
N VAL A 1057 -64.58 -9.50 33.82
CA VAL A 1057 -64.60 -9.84 35.24
C VAL A 1057 -65.06 -8.68 36.13
N LEU A 1058 -64.55 -7.47 35.91
CA LEU A 1058 -64.95 -6.28 36.70
C LEU A 1058 -66.39 -5.84 36.40
N LYS A 1059 -66.88 -6.07 35.18
CA LYS A 1059 -68.28 -5.80 34.83
C LYS A 1059 -69.21 -6.80 35.52
N VAL A 1060 -68.85 -8.08 35.52
CA VAL A 1060 -69.57 -9.14 36.23
C VAL A 1060 -69.60 -8.83 37.74
N LEU A 1061 -68.47 -8.40 38.31
CA LEU A 1061 -68.41 -7.98 39.72
C LEU A 1061 -69.36 -6.81 40.02
N ALA A 1062 -69.40 -5.79 39.16
CA ALA A 1062 -70.30 -4.66 39.31
C ALA A 1062 -71.78 -5.08 39.26
N VAL A 1063 -72.15 -5.95 38.31
CA VAL A 1063 -73.51 -6.49 38.17
C VAL A 1063 -73.90 -7.31 39.41
N VAL A 1064 -73.04 -8.21 39.86
CA VAL A 1064 -73.33 -9.08 41.01
C VAL A 1064 -73.41 -8.28 42.32
N MET A 1065 -72.55 -7.28 42.52
CA MET A 1065 -72.68 -6.37 43.66
C MET A 1065 -74.00 -5.58 43.60
N GLY A 1066 -74.41 -5.08 42.44
CA GLY A 1066 -75.69 -4.37 42.28
C GLY A 1066 -76.91 -5.24 42.57
N VAL A 1067 -76.88 -6.49 42.14
CA VAL A 1067 -77.92 -7.49 42.43
C VAL A 1067 -77.96 -7.81 43.92
N SER A 1068 -76.79 -7.97 44.57
CA SER A 1068 -76.70 -8.26 46.01
C SER A 1068 -77.23 -7.12 46.89
N VAL A 1069 -77.02 -5.86 46.48
CA VAL A 1069 -77.51 -4.66 47.19
C VAL A 1069 -79.04 -4.55 47.13
N ARG A 1070 -79.67 -4.93 46.01
CA ARG A 1070 -81.12 -4.78 45.79
C ARG A 1070 -81.97 -5.90 46.40
N ILE A 1071 -81.44 -7.11 46.51
CA ILE A 1071 -82.19 -8.31 46.94
C ILE A 1071 -82.19 -8.46 48.48
N GLY A 1072 -81.25 -7.84 49.20
CA GLY A 1072 -81.30 -7.72 50.66
C GLY A 1072 -81.10 -9.04 51.45
N GLY A 1073 -80.40 -10.03 50.90
CA GLY A 1073 -80.06 -11.28 51.57
C GLY A 1073 -78.54 -11.54 51.61
N ARG A 1074 -78.08 -12.30 52.61
CA ARG A 1074 -76.69 -12.77 52.88
C ARG A 1074 -75.64 -12.43 51.81
N ALA A 1075 -75.26 -11.15 51.76
CA ALA A 1075 -74.30 -10.63 50.79
C ALA A 1075 -72.91 -11.26 50.99
N ASP A 1076 -72.61 -11.71 52.21
CA ASP A 1076 -71.43 -12.51 52.58
C ASP A 1076 -71.26 -13.73 51.69
N GLN A 1077 -72.33 -14.51 51.45
CA GLN A 1077 -72.26 -15.75 50.68
C GLN A 1077 -72.03 -15.52 49.17
N ILE A 1078 -72.66 -14.48 48.61
CA ILE A 1078 -72.53 -14.14 47.18
C ILE A 1078 -71.13 -13.60 46.90
N LEU A 1079 -70.62 -12.73 47.77
CA LEU A 1079 -69.27 -12.18 47.67
C LEU A 1079 -68.19 -13.24 47.87
N GLN A 1080 -68.41 -14.20 48.78
CA GLN A 1080 -67.50 -15.33 48.98
C GLN A 1080 -67.42 -16.26 47.75
N ARG A 1081 -68.57 -16.62 47.16
CA ARG A 1081 -68.60 -17.42 45.91
C ARG A 1081 -67.92 -16.69 44.75
N MET A 1082 -68.04 -15.37 44.69
CA MET A 1082 -67.32 -14.56 43.71
C MET A 1082 -65.81 -14.59 43.98
N GLY A 1083 -65.39 -14.50 45.24
CA GLY A 1083 -63.99 -14.65 45.64
C GLY A 1083 -63.40 -15.99 45.18
N ASP A 1084 -64.11 -17.09 45.41
CA ASP A 1084 -63.71 -18.44 44.96
C ASP A 1084 -63.62 -18.52 43.42
N PHE A 1085 -64.64 -18.02 42.71
CA PHE A 1085 -64.63 -17.95 41.24
C PHE A 1085 -63.47 -17.11 40.66
N MET A 1086 -63.06 -16.03 41.35
CA MET A 1086 -61.91 -15.22 40.94
C MET A 1086 -60.60 -15.99 41.09
N ARG A 1087 -60.44 -16.80 42.14
CA ARG A 1087 -59.25 -17.64 42.34
C ARG A 1087 -59.16 -18.75 41.29
N ASP A 1088 -60.29 -19.41 40.99
CA ASP A 1088 -60.35 -20.43 39.93
C ASP A 1088 -59.99 -19.85 38.55
N LEU A 1089 -60.51 -18.64 38.25
CA LEU A 1089 -60.15 -17.93 37.02
C LEU A 1089 -58.67 -17.55 36.96
N GLU A 1090 -58.09 -17.13 38.08
CA GLU A 1090 -56.68 -16.81 38.15
C GLU A 1090 -55.81 -18.05 37.91
N GLN A 1091 -56.13 -19.16 38.58
CA GLN A 1091 -55.42 -20.42 38.43
C GLN A 1091 -55.51 -20.94 36.99
N ALA A 1092 -56.70 -20.90 36.37
CA ALA A 1092 -56.88 -21.30 34.98
C ALA A 1092 -56.06 -20.43 34.00
N GLN A 1093 -55.93 -19.12 34.25
CA GLN A 1093 -55.09 -18.25 33.43
C GLN A 1093 -53.59 -18.52 33.61
N GLN A 1094 -53.15 -18.84 34.83
CA GLN A 1094 -51.76 -19.20 35.11
C GLN A 1094 -51.39 -20.55 34.48
N GLU A 1095 -52.28 -21.55 34.55
CA GLU A 1095 -52.09 -22.85 33.90
C GLU A 1095 -52.01 -22.72 32.37
N LEU A 1096 -52.92 -21.96 31.75
CA LEU A 1096 -52.89 -21.69 30.31
C LEU A 1096 -51.61 -20.93 29.89
N ALA A 1097 -51.15 -19.99 30.71
CA ALA A 1097 -49.91 -19.25 30.45
C ALA A 1097 -48.67 -20.14 30.56
N ALA A 1098 -48.67 -21.11 31.48
CA ALA A 1098 -47.58 -22.05 31.68
C ALA A 1098 -47.50 -23.08 30.53
N THR A 1099 -48.62 -23.69 30.15
CA THR A 1099 -48.69 -24.69 29.07
C THR A 1099 -48.36 -24.11 27.69
N THR A 1100 -48.70 -22.84 27.43
CA THR A 1100 -48.42 -22.18 26.13
C THR A 1100 -47.06 -21.46 26.09
N SER A 1101 -46.31 -21.46 27.20
CA SER A 1101 -45.08 -20.65 27.38
C SER A 1101 -43.95 -21.07 26.43
N GLU A 1102 -43.73 -22.37 26.27
CA GLU A 1102 -42.68 -22.93 25.40
C GLU A 1102 -42.94 -22.64 23.92
N THR A 1103 -44.13 -22.99 23.42
CA THR A 1103 -44.54 -22.73 22.03
C THR A 1103 -44.49 -21.25 21.69
N ARG A 1104 -44.87 -20.37 22.63
CA ARG A 1104 -44.77 -18.92 22.46
C ARG A 1104 -43.32 -18.46 22.43
N MET A 1105 -42.47 -18.92 23.34
CA MET A 1105 -41.04 -18.53 23.36
C MET A 1105 -40.33 -18.99 22.08
N SER A 1106 -40.57 -20.22 21.63
CA SER A 1106 -40.02 -20.76 20.38
C SER A 1106 -40.49 -19.94 19.17
N ALA A 1107 -41.77 -19.55 19.11
CA ALA A 1107 -42.29 -18.68 18.06
C ALA A 1107 -41.65 -17.28 18.07
N TRP A 1108 -41.39 -16.69 19.24
CA TRP A 1108 -40.70 -15.41 19.37
C TRP A 1108 -39.23 -15.51 18.95
N VAL A 1109 -38.53 -16.59 19.33
CA VAL A 1109 -37.13 -16.81 18.94
C VAL A 1109 -37.03 -17.02 17.43
N LEU A 1110 -37.83 -17.91 16.85
CA LEU A 1110 -37.81 -18.16 15.40
C LEU A 1110 -38.20 -16.92 14.59
N GLY A 1111 -39.20 -16.16 15.02
CA GLY A 1111 -39.67 -14.97 14.30
C GLY A 1111 -38.81 -13.71 14.49
N LEU A 1112 -37.91 -13.68 15.49
CA LEU A 1112 -36.98 -12.56 15.70
C LEU A 1112 -35.56 -12.86 15.23
N LEU A 1113 -35.20 -14.14 15.06
CA LEU A 1113 -33.85 -14.53 14.67
C LEU A 1113 -33.46 -13.97 13.29
N PRO A 1114 -34.27 -14.06 12.21
CA PRO A 1114 -33.89 -13.50 10.92
C PRO A 1114 -33.66 -11.97 10.93
N PRO A 1115 -34.57 -11.13 11.47
CA PRO A 1115 -34.33 -9.69 11.53
C PRO A 1115 -33.21 -9.29 12.49
N ALA A 1116 -33.06 -9.98 13.63
CA ALA A 1116 -31.93 -9.74 14.54
C ALA A 1116 -30.58 -10.08 13.87
N SER A 1117 -30.53 -11.20 13.14
CA SER A 1117 -29.34 -11.62 12.38
C SER A 1117 -29.05 -10.66 11.25
N ALA A 1118 -30.06 -10.22 10.51
CA ALA A 1118 -29.91 -9.24 9.43
C ALA A 1118 -29.39 -7.89 9.96
N VAL A 1119 -29.90 -7.41 11.10
CA VAL A 1119 -29.41 -6.18 11.75
C VAL A 1119 -27.98 -6.36 12.24
N LEU A 1120 -27.67 -7.48 12.89
CA LEU A 1120 -26.32 -7.78 13.35
C LEU A 1120 -25.33 -7.84 12.18
N MET A 1121 -25.71 -8.50 11.07
CA MET A 1121 -24.91 -8.60 9.85
C MET A 1121 -24.78 -7.23 9.15
N ALA A 1122 -25.81 -6.40 9.15
CA ALA A 1122 -25.74 -5.05 8.61
C ALA A 1122 -24.82 -4.14 9.43
N ILE A 1123 -24.74 -4.35 10.74
CA ILE A 1123 -23.80 -3.65 11.63
C ILE A 1123 -22.38 -4.20 11.49
N SER A 1124 -22.20 -5.52 11.39
CA SER A 1124 -20.89 -6.17 11.32
C SER A 1124 -20.22 -6.08 9.95
N SER A 1125 -21.00 -6.10 8.87
CA SER A 1125 -20.54 -6.10 7.48
C SER A 1125 -21.43 -5.19 6.60
N PRO A 1126 -21.24 -3.86 6.63
CA PRO A 1126 -22.07 -2.91 5.90
C PRO A 1126 -22.00 -3.08 4.37
N GLU A 1127 -20.84 -3.52 3.85
CA GLU A 1127 -20.60 -3.72 2.41
C GLU A 1127 -21.48 -4.83 1.82
N PHE A 1128 -21.74 -5.89 2.59
CA PHE A 1128 -22.59 -7.01 2.18
C PHE A 1128 -24.03 -6.56 1.84
N PHE A 1129 -24.54 -5.55 2.54
CA PHE A 1129 -25.88 -5.02 2.33
C PHE A 1129 -25.95 -3.88 1.32
N GLN A 1130 -24.83 -3.36 0.80
CA GLN A 1130 -24.88 -2.24 -0.14
C GLN A 1130 -25.72 -2.52 -1.39
N PRO A 1131 -25.59 -3.68 -2.08
CA PRO A 1131 -26.43 -4.01 -3.23
C PRO A 1131 -27.91 -4.12 -2.83
N VAL A 1132 -28.21 -4.74 -1.69
CA VAL A 1132 -29.59 -4.90 -1.20
C VAL A 1132 -30.24 -3.56 -0.83
N LEU A 1133 -29.45 -2.61 -0.30
CA LEU A 1133 -29.94 -1.32 0.19
C LEU A 1133 -29.98 -0.21 -0.89
N HIS A 1134 -29.18 -0.32 -1.95
CA HIS A 1134 -29.04 0.72 -2.99
C HIS A 1134 -29.56 0.30 -4.37
N ASP A 1135 -29.53 -0.99 -4.72
CA ASP A 1135 -30.05 -1.46 -6.00
C ASP A 1135 -31.59 -1.58 -5.96
N PRO A 1136 -32.33 -1.05 -6.96
CA PRO A 1136 -33.77 -1.26 -7.09
C PRO A 1136 -34.21 -2.74 -7.09
N LEU A 1137 -33.35 -3.68 -7.52
CA LEU A 1137 -33.60 -5.12 -7.35
C LEU A 1137 -33.48 -5.54 -5.87
N GLY A 1138 -32.50 -5.00 -5.16
CA GLY A 1138 -32.32 -5.17 -3.73
C GLY A 1138 -33.54 -4.75 -2.91
N HIS A 1139 -34.14 -3.59 -3.21
CA HIS A 1139 -35.35 -3.11 -2.55
C HIS A 1139 -36.54 -4.07 -2.74
N LYS A 1140 -36.69 -4.63 -3.94
CA LYS A 1140 -37.77 -5.59 -4.23
C LYS A 1140 -37.58 -6.89 -3.46
N ILE A 1141 -36.34 -7.40 -3.39
CA ILE A 1141 -36.00 -8.61 -2.61
C ILE A 1141 -36.27 -8.38 -1.13
N LEU A 1142 -35.88 -7.22 -0.60
CA LEU A 1142 -36.11 -6.87 0.81
C LEU A 1142 -37.60 -6.76 1.13
N LEU A 1143 -38.41 -6.19 0.22
CA LEU A 1143 -39.87 -6.13 0.36
C LEU A 1143 -40.48 -7.55 0.40
N ILE A 1144 -40.03 -8.44 -0.49
CA ILE A 1144 -40.48 -9.84 -0.52
C ILE A 1144 -40.10 -10.54 0.78
N ALA A 1145 -38.86 -10.39 1.24
CA ALA A 1145 -38.38 -10.97 2.49
C ALA A 1145 -39.20 -10.46 3.69
N LEU A 1146 -39.49 -9.15 3.75
CA LEU A 1146 -40.33 -8.57 4.80
C LEU A 1146 -41.76 -9.13 4.76
N CYS A 1147 -42.35 -9.27 3.58
CA CYS A 1147 -43.68 -9.88 3.42
C CYS A 1147 -43.69 -11.35 3.86
N MET A 1148 -42.67 -12.13 3.52
CA MET A 1148 -42.53 -13.51 3.96
C MET A 1148 -42.36 -13.61 5.47
N GLU A 1149 -41.52 -12.75 6.06
CA GLU A 1149 -41.28 -12.72 7.50
C GLU A 1149 -42.56 -12.35 8.28
N LEU A 1150 -43.28 -11.33 7.83
CA LEU A 1150 -44.57 -10.94 8.41
C LEU A 1150 -45.62 -12.04 8.28
N THR A 1151 -45.64 -12.75 7.15
CA THR A 1151 -46.55 -13.88 6.93
C THR A 1151 -46.19 -15.06 7.84
N GLY A 1152 -44.89 -15.38 7.97
CA GLY A 1152 -44.40 -16.42 8.88
C GLY A 1152 -44.70 -16.11 10.34
N ALA A 1153 -44.41 -14.88 10.79
CA ALA A 1153 -44.74 -14.41 12.13
C ALA A 1153 -46.25 -14.44 12.40
N PHE A 1154 -47.08 -14.08 11.42
CA PHE A 1154 -48.54 -14.16 11.53
C PHE A 1154 -49.04 -15.61 11.65
N LEU A 1155 -48.49 -16.54 10.85
CA LEU A 1155 -48.83 -17.96 10.92
C LEU A 1155 -48.42 -18.57 12.27
N LEU A 1156 -47.22 -18.26 12.77
CA LEU A 1156 -46.73 -18.68 14.08
C LEU A 1156 -47.59 -18.11 15.22
N TYR A 1157 -47.95 -16.82 15.14
CA TYR A 1157 -48.88 -16.20 16.10
C TYR A 1157 -50.25 -16.86 16.08
N ARG A 1158 -50.78 -17.21 14.91
CA ARG A 1158 -52.08 -17.88 14.76
C ARG A 1158 -52.06 -19.29 15.32
N LEU A 1159 -50.99 -20.06 15.06
CA LEU A 1159 -50.78 -21.40 15.62
C LEU A 1159 -50.66 -21.37 17.15
N ALA A 1160 -49.89 -20.43 17.70
CA ALA A 1160 -49.73 -20.24 19.14
C ALA A 1160 -51.00 -19.76 19.86
N LYS A 1161 -51.99 -19.24 19.11
CA LYS A 1161 -53.29 -18.78 19.63
C LYS A 1161 -54.41 -19.81 19.45
N SER A 1162 -54.26 -20.78 18.53
CA SER A 1162 -55.22 -21.87 18.33
C SER A 1162 -55.01 -23.07 19.25
N LEU A 1163 -53.80 -23.18 19.83
CA LEU A 1163 -53.46 -24.03 20.97
C LEU A 1163 -53.88 -23.32 22.25
#